data_AF-U5H8D1-F1
#
_entry.id   AF-U5H8D1-F1
#
_cell.length_a   1.000
_cell.length_b   1.000
_cell.length_c   1.000
_cell.angle_alpha   90.00
_cell.angle_beta   90.00
_cell.angle_gamma   90.00
#
_symmetry.space_group_name_H-M   'P 1'
#
loop_
_entity.id
_entity.type
_entity.pdbx_description
1 polymer ?
#
loop_
_entity_poly.entity_id
_entity_poly.type
_entity_poly.pdbx_seq_one_letter_code
_entity_poly.pdbx_strand_id
1 'polypeptide(L)'
;MPGISHGRSAAALRGVADVAVVPRPTRRSFATGNANATASTLRAHPTVREDAQTPRAVTVTFTNGKQTKFHYLWLRDHCRDVRSYHPATKQRLVDTPTILHDLTPQNVEASADGLSFSWPADPSSSSSAYTSFFPWAFLLEHSYEPALDDRIPPNDKILWTSEIAHDPPMVEYDQVMGSERGVYEWVKRIHQFGFSFVRGIPPTPEATEALLRRIAFIRDTHYGGFWDFTADLKHGDLAYSNVVLNSHTDTTYFTDPCGLQMFHLLSPSTSHKGGHNLLVDGFQAAQTLRTSHPEHYDFLSTVLLPSHASGTGSDSIPSGVHLTPLVLKPVFNHDPLNGELIQVRWNGDDRGVVGGQGWAGGKMERWFEALRAWEGILRSEKSQLWTKMEMGTAIIFDNHRVLHGRSSFVGERRLCGAYINHDDYRSRYIGLHNQFGPKEEERRKRAEWEKGFGVVRKGEMLISEGFQQTPYTLPPAWDSATPLKAVIRRLVPKQVYTKIDGDCKVFQERIAGEMTDLHGKLGEAKLTKYDQWGRRVDRLETSEGWRGLKRVAAEEGLVEIPMKREDGPYSRVHMFAKTYLFTPRGGVVGCPMAMTDGAQRAFTLFGTDQMKRDYLPLLASRNPDTAITAAQWMTERPGGSDVSLTETVAKPVSSSNATANGAEYIIDGFKWFSSATDGDMSLALARTSGEGSRGLSTFAIPMRNPDGTTNGIYIHRLKNKFGTKYLPTAELSINGAKAQLVGELGRGVSAIASMLNITRVHSAISCTTGLGHCLAIARAFAQVRHVGGKNGGLLLHNEMHTAALAQSELVHRALLHFCFNTALLLGKSEAGVNEKGPTHSESMRLRLLTPVIKTFAADLATSELTKCMEALGGQGYMVENEIGTFIADCNVERIWEGTTNTLALDVVRVIHGTKGKALAAFAEWAQSIFSQAPKKHASSIAELISDLELLGQAVALYQPAKISRAAVDPRIPRLILYLIGYIASSAHLFEQVLWSASTREEQDNAELDAFAFDMWVHSGAARATSLSLRDMLEKSDEVRSGERKLEELLVYGHGGERVAKLQAKL
;
A
#
# COMPACT_ATOMS: atom_id res chain seq x y z
N MET A 1 9.71 -54.84 -29.10
CA MET A 1 10.44 -54.96 -30.38
C MET A 1 9.43 -55.29 -31.47
N PRO A 2 9.58 -54.88 -32.74
CA PRO A 2 10.36 -53.79 -33.38
C PRO A 2 9.39 -52.62 -33.75
N GLY A 3 9.69 -51.48 -34.38
CA GLY A 3 10.85 -50.93 -35.08
C GLY A 3 10.36 -50.08 -36.27
N ILE A 4 10.78 -48.81 -36.29
CA ILE A 4 11.16 -48.01 -37.48
C ILE A 4 10.07 -47.44 -38.43
N SER A 5 10.03 -46.09 -38.44
CA SER A 5 9.81 -45.07 -39.50
C SER A 5 9.01 -45.38 -40.77
N HIS A 6 8.29 -44.37 -41.29
CA HIS A 6 8.31 -43.96 -42.71
C HIS A 6 7.78 -42.50 -42.86
N GLY A 7 8.46 -41.70 -43.70
CA GLY A 7 8.00 -40.40 -44.17
C GLY A 7 7.50 -40.43 -45.63
N ARG A 8 7.04 -39.26 -46.13
CA ARG A 8 6.94 -38.77 -47.54
C ARG A 8 6.20 -37.40 -47.51
N SER A 9 6.75 -36.26 -47.97
CA SER A 9 6.90 -35.75 -49.37
C SER A 9 5.54 -35.48 -50.05
N ALA A 10 5.18 -34.37 -50.71
CA ALA A 10 5.82 -33.12 -51.18
C ALA A 10 4.78 -32.14 -51.79
N ALA A 11 5.24 -30.93 -52.17
CA ALA A 11 4.73 -29.95 -53.17
C ALA A 11 3.62 -28.93 -52.73
N ALA A 12 3.57 -27.65 -53.12
CA ALA A 12 4.39 -26.66 -53.86
C ALA A 12 3.74 -25.26 -53.55
N LEU A 13 4.36 -24.06 -53.62
CA LEU A 13 4.67 -23.28 -54.84
C LEU A 13 5.35 -21.93 -54.47
N ARG A 14 6.24 -21.54 -55.39
CA ARG A 14 7.11 -20.36 -55.61
C ARG A 14 6.61 -18.94 -55.26
N GLY A 15 7.59 -18.09 -54.89
CA GLY A 15 7.94 -16.89 -55.68
C GLY A 15 8.20 -15.60 -54.90
N VAL A 16 9.45 -15.10 -54.87
CA VAL A 16 9.85 -13.67 -55.04
C VAL A 16 11.32 -13.63 -55.50
N ALA A 17 11.61 -12.69 -56.40
CA ALA A 17 12.81 -12.53 -57.21
C ALA A 17 13.91 -11.61 -56.60
N ASP A 18 15.06 -11.69 -57.29
CA ASP A 18 16.37 -11.03 -57.18
C ASP A 18 16.43 -9.51 -56.91
N VAL A 19 17.59 -9.01 -56.40
CA VAL A 19 18.50 -8.08 -57.15
C VAL A 19 19.92 -8.03 -56.53
N ALA A 20 20.89 -8.45 -57.36
CA ALA A 20 22.27 -7.99 -57.64
C ALA A 20 23.37 -7.78 -56.56
N VAL A 21 24.45 -8.54 -56.77
CA VAL A 21 25.83 -8.35 -56.29
C VAL A 21 26.69 -7.83 -57.44
N VAL A 22 27.56 -6.83 -57.21
CA VAL A 22 28.62 -6.39 -58.14
C VAL A 22 29.93 -6.09 -57.36
N PRO A 23 31.13 -6.38 -57.91
CA PRO A 23 32.32 -6.74 -57.12
C PRO A 23 33.39 -5.64 -56.95
N ARG A 24 34.35 -5.93 -56.06
CA ARG A 24 35.58 -5.17 -55.71
C ARG A 24 36.42 -4.73 -56.93
N PRO A 25 37.19 -3.63 -56.78
CA PRO A 25 38.46 -3.45 -57.47
C PRO A 25 39.67 -3.32 -56.53
N THR A 26 40.83 -3.74 -57.03
CA THR A 26 42.14 -3.79 -56.39
C THR A 26 43.04 -2.57 -56.70
N ARG A 27 43.87 -2.21 -55.71
CA ARG A 27 45.07 -1.34 -55.63
C ARG A 27 45.60 -0.59 -56.88
N ARG A 28 45.94 0.71 -56.67
CA ARG A 28 47.30 1.29 -56.91
C ARG A 28 47.53 2.61 -56.15
N SER A 29 48.80 2.89 -55.89
CA SER A 29 49.45 3.84 -54.98
C SER A 29 49.43 5.32 -55.37
N PHE A 30 49.52 6.24 -54.38
CA PHE A 30 50.41 7.42 -54.41
C PHE A 30 50.79 7.84 -52.98
N ALA A 31 51.98 8.42 -52.84
CA ALA A 31 52.69 8.64 -51.59
C ALA A 31 52.61 10.09 -51.07
N THR A 32 53.02 10.22 -49.80
CA THR A 32 53.55 11.38 -49.07
C THR A 32 52.65 12.59 -48.76
N GLY A 33 52.51 12.86 -47.46
CA GLY A 33 52.03 14.12 -46.89
C GLY A 33 51.93 14.04 -45.37
N ASN A 34 53.06 14.26 -44.68
CA ASN A 34 53.14 14.39 -43.22
C ASN A 34 52.46 15.68 -42.75
N ALA A 35 51.56 15.60 -41.78
CA ALA A 35 51.28 16.69 -40.84
C ALA A 35 50.73 16.13 -39.53
N ASN A 36 51.53 16.23 -38.47
CA ASN A 36 51.23 15.84 -37.11
C ASN A 36 50.02 16.61 -36.55
N ALA A 37 48.97 15.87 -36.20
CA ALA A 37 48.04 16.20 -35.12
C ALA A 37 47.21 14.94 -34.78
N THR A 38 47.78 13.96 -34.07
CA THR A 38 46.99 12.84 -33.57
C THR A 38 46.21 13.27 -32.34
N ALA A 39 44.97 13.70 -32.58
CA ALA A 39 43.87 13.46 -31.67
C ALA A 39 43.86 11.98 -31.30
N SER A 40 44.07 11.69 -30.01
CA SER A 40 43.96 10.34 -29.45
C SER A 40 42.54 9.83 -29.66
N THR A 41 42.37 8.91 -30.61
CA THR A 41 41.17 8.09 -30.73
C THR A 41 40.97 7.31 -29.43
N LEU A 42 39.92 7.67 -28.68
CA LEU A 42 39.46 6.89 -27.52
C LEU A 42 39.23 5.44 -27.96
N ARG A 43 39.96 4.50 -27.34
CA ARG A 43 39.78 3.06 -27.58
C ARG A 43 38.38 2.65 -27.08
N ALA A 44 37.70 1.75 -27.79
CA ALA A 44 36.34 1.34 -27.46
C ALA A 44 36.25 0.56 -26.12
N HIS A 45 37.28 -0.20 -25.76
CA HIS A 45 37.38 -1.01 -24.52
C HIS A 45 38.85 -1.13 -24.05
N PRO A 46 39.12 -1.55 -22.80
CA PRO A 46 40.47 -1.85 -22.33
C PRO A 46 41.19 -2.86 -23.23
N THR A 47 42.51 -2.72 -23.35
CA THR A 47 43.36 -3.58 -24.20
C THR A 47 44.44 -4.24 -23.36
N VAL A 48 44.91 -5.41 -23.81
CA VAL A 48 45.97 -6.15 -23.13
C VAL A 48 47.22 -6.30 -23.97
N ARG A 49 48.36 -6.35 -23.31
CA ARG A 49 49.64 -6.71 -23.91
C ARG A 49 50.33 -7.73 -23.02
N GLU A 50 50.74 -8.84 -23.61
CA GLU A 50 51.61 -9.80 -22.96
C GLU A 50 53.05 -9.28 -23.00
N ASP A 51 53.78 -9.45 -21.90
CA ASP A 51 55.16 -9.00 -21.80
C ASP A 51 56.09 -9.95 -22.57
N ALA A 52 56.62 -9.48 -23.70
CA ALA A 52 57.47 -10.26 -24.59
C ALA A 52 58.85 -10.62 -24.00
N GLN A 53 59.26 -9.95 -22.91
CA GLN A 53 60.55 -10.21 -22.24
C GLN A 53 60.40 -11.11 -21.01
N THR A 54 59.20 -11.19 -20.42
CA THR A 54 58.88 -12.11 -19.31
C THR A 54 57.43 -12.58 -19.39
N PRO A 55 57.12 -13.81 -19.86
CA PRO A 55 55.75 -14.28 -20.08
C PRO A 55 55.04 -14.69 -18.77
N ARG A 56 55.20 -13.90 -17.70
CA ARG A 56 54.64 -14.20 -16.36
C ARG A 56 53.52 -13.26 -15.95
N ALA A 57 53.22 -12.27 -16.77
CA ALA A 57 52.22 -11.27 -16.47
C ALA A 57 51.56 -10.72 -17.74
N VAL A 58 50.38 -10.15 -17.56
CA VAL A 58 49.67 -9.37 -18.57
C VAL A 58 49.56 -7.93 -18.12
N THR A 59 49.79 -7.00 -19.05
CA THR A 59 49.57 -5.56 -18.81
C THR A 59 48.22 -5.16 -19.37
N VAL A 60 47.35 -4.61 -18.53
CA VAL A 60 46.04 -4.06 -18.91
C VAL A 60 46.17 -2.56 -19.08
N THR A 61 45.75 -2.04 -20.23
CA THR A 61 45.64 -0.61 -20.52
C THR A 61 44.17 -0.23 -20.61
N PHE A 62 43.70 0.62 -19.68
CA PHE A 62 42.33 1.14 -19.66
C PHE A 62 42.14 2.26 -20.70
N THR A 63 40.90 2.64 -20.99
CA THR A 63 40.61 3.59 -22.09
C THR A 63 41.12 5.01 -21.83
N ASN A 64 41.33 5.36 -20.56
CA ASN A 64 41.95 6.62 -20.13
C ASN A 64 43.49 6.60 -20.22
N GLY A 65 44.09 5.52 -20.72
CA GLY A 65 45.53 5.37 -20.89
C GLY A 65 46.29 4.88 -19.66
N LYS A 66 45.66 4.79 -18.48
CA LYS A 66 46.29 4.22 -17.28
C LYS A 66 46.52 2.72 -17.47
N GLN A 67 47.64 2.22 -16.95
CA GLN A 67 48.08 0.84 -17.07
C GLN A 67 48.31 0.21 -15.70
N THR A 68 48.07 -1.08 -15.59
CA THR A 68 48.46 -1.92 -14.44
C THR A 68 48.85 -3.30 -14.93
N LYS A 69 49.78 -3.93 -14.22
CA LYS A 69 50.27 -5.29 -14.49
C LYS A 69 49.60 -6.29 -13.54
N PHE A 70 49.28 -7.47 -14.07
CA PHE A 70 48.79 -8.63 -13.31
C PHE A 70 49.62 -9.86 -13.61
N HIS A 71 50.21 -10.45 -12.57
CA HIS A 71 50.91 -11.73 -12.66
C HIS A 71 49.94 -12.89 -12.89
N TYR A 72 50.32 -13.85 -13.74
CA TYR A 72 49.49 -15.02 -14.03
C TYR A 72 49.25 -15.89 -12.80
N LEU A 73 50.22 -15.99 -11.90
CA LEU A 73 50.07 -16.65 -10.60
C LEU A 73 48.94 -16.01 -9.77
N TRP A 74 48.90 -14.67 -9.72
CA TRP A 74 47.85 -13.94 -9.02
C TRP A 74 46.48 -14.19 -9.64
N LEU A 75 46.39 -14.13 -10.98
CA LEU A 75 45.15 -14.40 -11.71
C LEU A 75 44.65 -15.84 -11.48
N ARG A 76 45.54 -16.83 -11.48
CA ARG A 76 45.15 -18.23 -11.21
C ARG A 76 44.65 -18.43 -9.79
N ASP A 77 45.30 -17.81 -8.81
CA ASP A 77 44.95 -17.86 -7.38
C ASP A 77 43.62 -17.13 -7.05
N HIS A 78 43.32 -16.04 -7.77
CA HIS A 78 42.14 -15.21 -7.53
C HIS A 78 40.96 -15.50 -8.49
N CYS A 79 41.04 -16.62 -9.21
CA CYS A 79 39.98 -17.08 -10.11
C CYS A 79 38.66 -17.30 -9.35
N ARG A 80 37.56 -16.73 -9.85
CA ARG A 80 36.22 -16.81 -9.24
C ARG A 80 35.33 -17.92 -9.82
N ASP A 81 35.91 -18.78 -10.67
CA ASP A 81 35.25 -19.98 -11.16
C ASP A 81 34.99 -20.98 -10.01
N VAL A 82 33.90 -21.75 -10.11
CA VAL A 82 33.44 -22.70 -9.08
C VAL A 82 34.46 -23.76 -8.68
N ARG A 83 35.49 -24.02 -9.52
CA ARG A 83 36.61 -24.91 -9.19
C ARG A 83 37.66 -24.27 -8.29
N SER A 84 37.80 -22.95 -8.38
CA SER A 84 38.82 -22.18 -7.64
C SER A 84 38.24 -21.45 -6.44
N TYR A 85 36.92 -21.27 -6.41
CA TYR A 85 36.24 -20.47 -5.41
C TYR A 85 34.85 -21.03 -5.11
N HIS A 86 34.58 -21.31 -3.84
CA HIS A 86 33.30 -21.87 -3.43
C HIS A 86 32.23 -20.76 -3.43
N PRO A 87 31.17 -20.87 -4.26
CA PRO A 87 30.23 -19.77 -4.48
C PRO A 87 29.38 -19.43 -3.24
N ALA A 88 29.11 -20.41 -2.36
CA ALA A 88 28.35 -20.19 -1.13
C ALA A 88 29.21 -19.65 0.03
N THR A 89 30.27 -20.37 0.44
CA THR A 89 31.13 -19.97 1.58
C THR A 89 32.08 -18.82 1.27
N LYS A 90 32.25 -18.44 -0.01
CA LYS A 90 33.17 -17.38 -0.45
C LYS A 90 34.64 -17.67 -0.10
N GLN A 91 34.99 -18.95 0.04
CA GLN A 91 36.34 -19.42 0.34
C GLN A 91 37.06 -19.90 -0.92
N ARG A 92 38.39 -19.79 -0.93
CA ARG A 92 39.24 -20.32 -1.99
C ARG A 92 39.28 -21.85 -1.91
N LEU A 93 39.25 -22.50 -3.07
CA LEU A 93 39.37 -23.95 -3.20
C LEU A 93 40.74 -24.36 -3.79
N VAL A 94 41.49 -23.39 -4.32
CA VAL A 94 42.84 -23.62 -4.86
C VAL A 94 43.84 -23.71 -3.72
N ASP A 95 44.67 -24.75 -3.75
CA ASP A 95 45.87 -24.83 -2.92
C ASP A 95 47.00 -24.03 -3.57
N THR A 96 47.14 -22.74 -3.21
CA THR A 96 48.05 -21.79 -3.87
C THR A 96 49.48 -22.31 -4.11
N PRO A 97 50.14 -23.03 -3.17
CA PRO A 97 51.47 -23.61 -3.38
C PRO A 97 51.57 -24.65 -4.50
N THR A 98 50.45 -25.25 -4.94
CA THR A 98 50.44 -26.22 -6.04
C THR A 98 50.38 -25.57 -7.42
N ILE A 99 50.11 -24.26 -7.49
CA ILE A 99 50.14 -23.51 -8.74
C ILE A 99 51.60 -23.39 -9.20
N LEU A 100 51.90 -23.89 -10.40
CA LEU A 100 53.23 -23.79 -11.01
C LEU A 100 53.72 -22.34 -11.06
N HIS A 101 54.94 -22.10 -10.57
CA HIS A 101 55.53 -20.77 -10.49
C HIS A 101 55.76 -20.12 -11.88
N ASP A 102 55.93 -20.94 -12.92
CA ASP A 102 56.07 -20.54 -14.32
C ASP A 102 54.79 -20.75 -15.14
N LEU A 103 53.63 -20.86 -14.49
CA LEU A 103 52.34 -21.03 -15.17
C LEU A 103 52.08 -19.90 -16.18
N THR A 104 51.90 -20.30 -17.44
CA THR A 104 51.45 -19.42 -18.53
C THR A 104 50.11 -19.90 -19.09
N PRO A 105 49.13 -19.01 -19.31
CA PRO A 105 47.92 -19.38 -20.02
C PRO A 105 48.26 -19.78 -21.46
N GLN A 106 47.49 -20.71 -22.02
CA GLN A 106 47.56 -21.08 -23.44
C GLN A 106 47.04 -19.97 -24.36
N ASN A 107 46.11 -19.14 -23.85
CA ASN A 107 45.52 -18.04 -24.60
C ASN A 107 45.01 -16.94 -23.64
N VAL A 108 45.11 -15.68 -24.08
CA VAL A 108 44.63 -14.49 -23.38
C VAL A 108 43.75 -13.69 -24.34
N GLU A 109 42.45 -13.59 -24.05
CA GLU A 109 41.48 -12.92 -24.92
C GLU A 109 40.77 -11.79 -24.21
N ALA A 110 40.99 -10.56 -24.69
CA ALA A 110 40.24 -9.40 -24.25
C ALA A 110 38.92 -9.29 -25.01
N SER A 111 37.83 -9.05 -24.27
CA SER A 111 36.50 -8.80 -24.79
C SER A 111 35.98 -7.43 -24.33
N ALA A 112 34.77 -7.04 -24.76
CA ALA A 112 34.12 -5.84 -24.25
C ALA A 112 33.86 -5.88 -22.73
N ASP A 113 33.72 -7.09 -22.16
CA ASP A 113 33.21 -7.29 -20.80
C ASP A 113 34.29 -7.66 -19.77
N GLY A 114 35.44 -8.14 -20.25
CA GLY A 114 36.55 -8.56 -19.41
C GLY A 114 37.61 -9.34 -20.17
N LEU A 115 38.45 -10.02 -19.40
CA LEU A 115 39.62 -10.76 -19.87
C LEU A 115 39.47 -12.25 -19.58
N SER A 116 39.57 -13.08 -20.62
CA SER A 116 39.54 -14.54 -20.53
C SER A 116 40.94 -15.12 -20.61
N PHE A 117 41.21 -16.14 -19.79
CA PHE A 117 42.47 -16.88 -19.78
C PHE A 117 42.18 -18.37 -19.92
N SER A 118 42.80 -19.02 -20.90
CA SER A 118 42.73 -20.47 -21.05
C SER A 118 43.93 -21.12 -20.36
N TRP A 119 43.68 -21.84 -19.27
CA TRP A 119 44.72 -22.48 -18.48
C TRP A 119 44.99 -23.90 -18.97
N PRO A 120 46.27 -24.32 -19.02
CA PRO A 120 46.61 -25.72 -19.29
C PRO A 120 46.04 -26.64 -18.20
N ALA A 121 45.84 -27.91 -18.54
CA ALA A 121 45.53 -28.93 -17.54
C ALA A 121 46.70 -29.03 -16.55
N ASP A 122 46.38 -28.99 -15.27
CA ASP A 122 47.38 -29.07 -14.20
C ASP A 122 47.88 -30.53 -14.09
N PRO A 123 49.19 -30.81 -14.24
CA PRO A 123 49.73 -32.16 -14.11
C PRO A 123 49.53 -32.79 -12.72
N SER A 124 49.31 -31.96 -11.70
CA SER A 124 49.20 -32.35 -10.29
C SER A 124 47.77 -32.46 -9.78
N SER A 125 46.77 -32.04 -10.57
CA SER A 125 45.35 -32.18 -10.23
C SER A 125 44.58 -32.91 -11.33
N SER A 126 43.49 -33.59 -11.01
CA SER A 126 42.63 -34.29 -11.98
C SER A 126 41.83 -33.35 -12.91
N SER A 127 42.20 -32.06 -12.98
CA SER A 127 41.43 -31.01 -13.66
C SER A 127 41.82 -30.87 -15.13
N SER A 128 40.83 -30.94 -16.02
CA SER A 128 40.99 -30.64 -17.44
C SER A 128 41.28 -29.16 -17.70
N ALA A 129 41.87 -28.86 -18.87
CA ALA A 129 42.10 -27.50 -19.34
C ALA A 129 40.79 -26.68 -19.29
N TYR A 130 40.89 -25.41 -18.90
CA TYR A 130 39.71 -24.59 -18.70
C TYR A 130 39.94 -23.09 -18.82
N THR A 131 38.86 -22.36 -19.05
CA THR A 131 38.90 -20.90 -19.18
C THR A 131 38.41 -20.23 -17.90
N SER A 132 39.17 -19.27 -17.38
CA SER A 132 38.71 -18.34 -16.35
C SER A 132 38.38 -16.98 -16.97
N PHE A 133 37.43 -16.25 -16.38
CA PHE A 133 37.04 -14.92 -16.83
C PHE A 133 37.16 -13.89 -15.70
N PHE A 134 37.75 -12.74 -16.02
CA PHE A 134 37.89 -11.60 -15.11
C PHE A 134 37.17 -10.38 -15.69
N PRO A 135 36.08 -9.91 -15.07
CA PRO A 135 35.45 -8.65 -15.47
C PRO A 135 36.41 -7.48 -15.36
N TRP A 136 36.29 -6.49 -16.25
CA TRP A 136 37.15 -5.29 -16.20
C TRP A 136 37.08 -4.56 -14.85
N ALA A 137 35.90 -4.51 -14.22
CA ALA A 137 35.71 -3.91 -12.90
C ALA A 137 36.50 -4.65 -11.81
N PHE A 138 36.55 -5.98 -11.87
CA PHE A 138 37.33 -6.77 -10.92
C PHE A 138 38.83 -6.46 -11.03
N LEU A 139 39.36 -6.41 -12.26
CA LEU A 139 40.76 -6.09 -12.49
C LEU A 139 41.09 -4.67 -12.05
N LEU A 140 40.23 -3.69 -12.36
CA LEU A 140 40.45 -2.30 -11.96
C LEU A 140 40.53 -2.15 -10.42
N GLU A 141 39.58 -2.75 -9.69
CA GLU A 141 39.49 -2.69 -8.22
C GLU A 141 40.63 -3.39 -7.50
N HIS A 142 41.24 -4.40 -8.11
CA HIS A 142 42.31 -5.19 -7.51
C HIS A 142 43.66 -4.95 -8.18
N SER A 143 43.82 -3.80 -8.85
CA SER A 143 45.09 -3.36 -9.44
C SER A 143 46.14 -3.10 -8.36
N TYR A 144 47.40 -3.44 -8.64
CA TYR A 144 48.48 -3.32 -7.66
C TYR A 144 49.85 -2.92 -8.24
N GLU A 145 50.04 -2.93 -9.57
CA GLU A 145 51.33 -2.60 -10.18
C GLU A 145 51.19 -1.70 -11.42
N PRO A 146 50.99 -0.39 -11.22
CA PRO A 146 50.64 0.26 -9.96
C PRO A 146 49.17 0.04 -9.58
N ALA A 147 48.83 0.23 -8.30
CA ALA A 147 47.43 0.32 -7.87
C ALA A 147 46.76 1.52 -8.52
N LEU A 148 45.58 1.31 -9.11
CA LEU A 148 44.79 2.34 -9.79
C LEU A 148 43.56 2.77 -8.97
N ASP A 149 43.18 1.98 -7.95
CA ASP A 149 42.17 2.34 -6.96
C ASP A 149 42.83 3.06 -5.78
N ASP A 150 42.70 4.38 -5.75
CA ASP A 150 43.16 5.28 -4.70
C ASP A 150 42.03 5.66 -3.73
N ARG A 151 40.87 5.03 -3.84
CA ARG A 151 39.71 5.34 -2.99
C ARG A 151 39.96 4.82 -1.58
N ILE A 152 40.17 5.75 -0.66
CA ILE A 152 40.10 5.49 0.77
C ILE A 152 38.60 5.34 1.12
N PRO A 153 38.18 4.29 1.86
CA PRO A 153 36.82 4.19 2.34
C PRO A 153 36.42 5.49 3.06
N PRO A 154 35.27 6.09 2.73
CA PRO A 154 34.88 7.34 3.37
C PRO A 154 34.73 7.13 4.88
N ASN A 155 35.36 8.01 5.66
CA ASN A 155 35.21 8.07 7.11
C ASN A 155 33.97 8.93 7.43
N ASP A 156 32.84 8.28 7.72
CA ASP A 156 31.57 8.94 8.03
C ASP A 156 31.36 9.18 9.55
N LYS A 157 32.44 9.09 10.33
CA LYS A 157 32.42 9.42 11.76
C LYS A 157 32.16 10.91 11.96
N ILE A 158 31.21 11.22 12.84
CA ILE A 158 30.83 12.58 13.23
C ILE A 158 31.49 12.87 14.58
N LEU A 159 32.51 13.72 14.58
CA LEU A 159 33.17 14.17 15.80
C LEU A 159 32.27 15.15 16.56
N TRP A 160 32.25 15.06 17.89
CA TRP A 160 31.34 15.87 18.71
C TRP A 160 31.97 16.44 19.98
N THR A 161 31.35 17.52 20.47
CA THR A 161 31.61 18.20 21.74
C THR A 161 30.39 18.06 22.66
N SER A 162 30.40 18.72 23.82
CA SER A 162 29.26 18.78 24.74
C SER A 162 27.94 19.25 24.09
N GLU A 163 27.99 19.88 22.91
CA GLU A 163 26.82 20.31 22.14
C GLU A 163 25.92 19.15 21.68
N ILE A 164 26.44 17.91 21.61
CA ILE A 164 25.64 16.72 21.26
C ILE A 164 24.50 16.46 22.26
N ALA A 165 24.52 17.08 23.44
CA ALA A 165 23.44 17.02 24.42
C ALA A 165 22.08 17.49 23.87
N HIS A 166 22.06 18.34 22.83
CA HIS A 166 20.81 18.85 22.23
C HIS A 166 20.07 17.78 21.41
N ASP A 167 20.80 16.86 20.79
CA ASP A 167 20.25 15.77 19.97
C ASP A 167 21.12 14.51 20.10
N PRO A 168 21.07 13.82 21.25
CA PRO A 168 21.92 12.66 21.49
C PRO A 168 21.49 11.48 20.61
N PRO A 169 22.43 10.66 20.11
CA PRO A 169 22.10 9.47 19.33
C PRO A 169 21.27 8.50 20.18
N MET A 170 20.04 8.21 19.75
CA MET A 170 19.09 7.39 20.49
C MET A 170 18.21 6.54 19.57
N VAL A 171 17.79 5.37 20.06
CA VAL A 171 16.81 4.47 19.43
C VAL A 171 15.85 3.88 20.47
N GLU A 172 14.71 3.35 20.02
CA GLU A 172 13.72 2.67 20.87
C GLU A 172 13.96 1.15 20.88
N TYR A 173 13.85 0.52 22.05
CA TYR A 173 14.08 -0.92 22.26
C TYR A 173 13.22 -1.79 21.32
N ASP A 174 11.93 -1.48 21.19
CA ASP A 174 10.99 -2.25 20.35
C ASP A 174 11.36 -2.21 18.86
N GLN A 175 11.96 -1.11 18.39
CA GLN A 175 12.42 -1.00 17.00
C GLN A 175 13.61 -1.93 16.75
N VAL A 176 14.57 -1.94 17.68
CA VAL A 176 15.76 -2.79 17.62
C VAL A 176 15.38 -4.27 17.71
N MET A 177 14.50 -4.62 18.65
CA MET A 177 14.06 -6.01 18.83
C MET A 177 13.12 -6.49 17.72
N GLY A 178 12.35 -5.58 17.11
CA GLY A 178 11.37 -5.92 16.07
C GLY A 178 11.96 -6.23 14.69
N SER A 179 13.17 -5.77 14.35
CA SER A 179 13.71 -5.93 12.99
C SER A 179 15.23 -5.79 12.86
N GLU A 180 15.79 -6.35 11.79
CA GLU A 180 17.20 -6.14 11.40
C GLU A 180 17.48 -4.68 10.98
N ARG A 181 16.47 -3.98 10.43
CA ARG A 181 16.58 -2.55 10.12
C ARG A 181 16.73 -1.71 11.39
N GLY A 182 16.02 -2.06 12.46
CA GLY A 182 16.18 -1.41 13.76
C GLY A 182 17.57 -1.61 14.35
N VAL A 183 18.13 -2.83 14.24
CA VAL A 183 19.53 -3.10 14.62
C VAL A 183 20.49 -2.24 13.79
N TYR A 184 20.28 -2.14 12.47
CA TYR A 184 21.10 -1.32 11.57
C TYR A 184 21.15 0.14 12.00
N GLU A 185 20.00 0.79 12.23
CA GLU A 185 19.96 2.19 12.66
C GLU A 185 20.68 2.39 14.01
N TRP A 186 20.57 1.41 14.91
CA TRP A 186 21.25 1.44 16.19
C TRP A 186 22.78 1.34 16.04
N VAL A 187 23.30 0.31 15.35
CA VAL A 187 24.75 0.14 15.16
C VAL A 187 25.38 1.21 14.28
N LYS A 188 24.60 1.79 13.35
CA LYS A 188 25.02 2.94 12.54
C LYS A 188 25.25 4.17 13.41
N ARG A 189 24.36 4.47 14.37
CA ARG A 189 24.57 5.58 15.31
C ARG A 189 25.81 5.38 16.17
N ILE A 190 26.05 4.16 16.66
CA ILE A 190 27.28 3.81 17.37
C ILE A 190 28.50 4.03 16.45
N HIS A 191 28.42 3.67 15.17
CA HIS A 191 29.52 3.88 14.22
C HIS A 191 29.84 5.36 14.01
N GLN A 192 28.81 6.16 13.75
CA GLN A 192 28.94 7.56 13.40
C GLN A 192 29.34 8.41 14.61
N PHE A 193 28.71 8.21 15.76
CA PHE A 193 28.91 9.04 16.96
C PHE A 193 29.79 8.37 18.02
N GLY A 194 30.13 7.09 17.90
CA GLY A 194 30.84 6.35 18.93
C GLY A 194 29.97 5.92 20.12
N PHE A 195 28.70 6.33 20.20
CA PHE A 195 27.76 5.87 21.22
C PHE A 195 26.30 5.98 20.78
N SER A 196 25.40 5.33 21.50
CA SER A 196 23.96 5.45 21.33
C SER A 196 23.20 5.07 22.60
N PHE A 197 22.11 5.80 22.88
CA PHE A 197 21.14 5.43 23.90
C PHE A 197 20.06 4.50 23.36
N VAL A 198 19.55 3.63 24.22
CA VAL A 198 18.39 2.79 23.94
C VAL A 198 17.35 2.99 25.03
N ARG A 199 16.15 3.44 24.66
CA ARG A 199 15.05 3.71 25.57
C ARG A 199 14.00 2.60 25.54
N GLY A 200 13.30 2.41 26.65
CA GLY A 200 12.15 1.50 26.74
C GLY A 200 12.54 0.05 26.95
N ILE A 201 13.76 -0.21 27.42
CA ILE A 201 14.20 -1.56 27.75
C ILE A 201 13.47 -1.98 29.03
N PRO A 202 12.85 -3.17 29.09
CA PRO A 202 12.40 -3.74 30.35
C PRO A 202 13.57 -3.73 31.36
N PRO A 203 13.39 -3.22 32.59
CA PRO A 203 14.49 -3.07 33.56
C PRO A 203 14.86 -4.42 34.18
N THR A 204 15.30 -5.37 33.35
CA THR A 204 15.79 -6.69 33.74
C THR A 204 17.12 -7.01 33.04
N PRO A 205 18.01 -7.79 33.67
CA PRO A 205 19.23 -8.30 33.06
C PRO A 205 18.99 -8.99 31.71
N GLU A 206 17.97 -9.83 31.62
CA GLU A 206 17.69 -10.69 30.46
C GLU A 206 17.35 -9.88 29.22
N ALA A 207 16.59 -8.79 29.37
CA ALA A 207 16.27 -7.89 28.27
C ALA A 207 17.52 -7.18 27.72
N THR A 208 18.45 -6.84 28.61
CA THR A 208 19.73 -6.20 28.27
C THR A 208 20.65 -7.18 27.53
N GLU A 209 20.75 -8.41 28.04
CA GLU A 209 21.51 -9.47 27.39
C GLU A 209 20.94 -9.77 25.99
N ALA A 210 19.61 -9.91 25.87
CA ALA A 210 18.96 -10.14 24.59
C ALA A 210 19.23 -9.00 23.58
N LEU A 211 19.22 -7.75 24.05
CA LEU A 211 19.53 -6.58 23.24
C LEU A 211 20.99 -6.61 22.72
N LEU A 212 21.97 -6.88 23.59
CA LEU A 212 23.38 -7.00 23.20
C LEU A 212 23.58 -8.11 22.16
N ARG A 213 22.90 -9.25 22.34
CA ARG A 213 22.94 -10.39 21.41
C ARG A 213 22.37 -10.11 20.03
N ARG A 214 21.67 -8.98 19.82
CA ARG A 214 21.28 -8.52 18.47
C ARG A 214 22.45 -7.99 17.65
N ILE A 215 23.50 -7.50 18.32
CA ILE A 215 24.74 -7.07 17.68
C ILE A 215 25.62 -8.29 17.42
N ALA A 216 26.07 -8.96 18.48
CA ALA A 216 26.95 -10.13 18.43
C ALA A 216 26.92 -10.90 19.76
N PHE A 217 27.69 -11.98 19.86
CA PHE A 217 27.88 -12.68 21.13
C PHE A 217 28.62 -11.78 22.14
N ILE A 218 28.36 -12.02 23.42
CA ILE A 218 29.00 -11.28 24.53
C ILE A 218 30.43 -11.79 24.74
N ARG A 219 31.37 -10.88 24.93
CA ARG A 219 32.78 -11.19 25.19
C ARG A 219 32.97 -11.47 26.69
N ASP A 220 33.38 -12.68 27.01
CA ASP A 220 33.86 -13.00 28.36
C ASP A 220 35.15 -12.26 28.66
N THR A 221 35.18 -11.60 29.81
CA THR A 221 36.36 -10.95 30.38
C THR A 221 36.68 -11.55 31.73
N HIS A 222 37.71 -11.05 32.39
CA HIS A 222 38.01 -11.45 33.75
C HIS A 222 36.99 -10.96 34.78
N TYR A 223 36.04 -10.10 34.40
CA TYR A 223 34.84 -9.76 35.19
C TYR A 223 33.65 -10.70 34.90
N GLY A 224 33.82 -11.71 34.05
CA GLY A 224 32.75 -12.55 33.51
C GLY A 224 32.23 -12.04 32.15
N GLY A 225 31.15 -12.66 31.67
CA GLY A 225 30.50 -12.32 30.40
C GLY A 225 29.48 -11.19 30.52
N PHE A 226 28.39 -11.45 31.23
CA PHE A 226 27.34 -10.47 31.53
C PHE A 226 27.33 -10.19 33.03
N TRP A 227 27.37 -8.92 33.43
CA TRP A 227 27.41 -8.51 34.83
C TRP A 227 26.13 -7.78 35.24
N ASP A 228 25.76 -7.98 36.50
CA ASP A 228 24.65 -7.31 37.18
C ASP A 228 25.07 -7.09 38.63
N PHE A 229 25.22 -5.82 39.02
CA PHE A 229 25.82 -5.48 40.30
C PHE A 229 25.26 -4.20 40.92
N THR A 230 25.42 -4.12 42.23
CA THR A 230 25.40 -2.87 43.02
C THR A 230 26.82 -2.61 43.53
N ALA A 231 27.10 -1.40 44.02
CA ALA A 231 28.46 -1.05 44.48
C ALA A 231 28.93 -2.00 45.59
N ASP A 232 29.92 -2.85 45.27
CA ASP A 232 30.55 -3.78 46.21
C ASP A 232 32.05 -3.89 45.92
N LEU A 233 32.85 -3.27 46.79
CA LEU A 233 34.32 -3.24 46.71
C LEU A 233 34.99 -4.62 46.84
N LYS A 234 34.25 -5.68 47.19
CA LYS A 234 34.77 -7.06 47.20
C LYS A 234 35.27 -7.54 45.83
N HIS A 235 34.88 -6.87 44.74
CA HIS A 235 35.32 -7.20 43.37
C HIS A 235 36.72 -6.65 43.02
N GLY A 236 37.38 -5.90 43.92
CA GLY A 236 38.78 -5.50 43.78
C GLY A 236 39.07 -4.44 42.71
N ASP A 237 38.04 -3.74 42.23
CA ASP A 237 38.12 -2.77 41.13
C ASP A 237 37.35 -1.48 41.43
N LEU A 238 37.93 -0.33 41.08
CA LEU A 238 37.36 1.00 41.30
C LEU A 238 36.02 1.21 40.56
N ALA A 239 35.75 0.46 39.48
CA ALA A 239 34.47 0.46 38.77
C ALA A 239 33.28 0.10 39.67
N TYR A 240 33.51 -0.78 40.66
CA TYR A 240 32.51 -1.24 41.65
C TYR A 240 32.46 -0.38 42.93
N SER A 241 33.25 0.70 42.98
CA SER A 241 33.24 1.68 44.08
C SER A 241 32.22 2.80 43.85
N ASN A 242 32.01 3.64 44.87
CA ASN A 242 31.16 4.83 44.81
C ASN A 242 31.92 6.14 44.55
N VAL A 243 33.24 6.09 44.32
CA VAL A 243 34.07 7.29 44.06
C VAL A 243 33.94 7.77 42.60
N VAL A 244 34.50 8.94 42.32
CA VAL A 244 34.54 9.52 40.98
C VAL A 244 35.44 8.67 40.08
N LEU A 245 35.00 8.43 38.84
CA LEU A 245 35.80 7.85 37.77
C LEU A 245 36.03 8.92 36.71
N ASN A 246 37.29 9.24 36.43
CA ASN A 246 37.67 10.16 35.36
C ASN A 246 37.40 9.52 33.99
N SER A 247 37.45 10.32 32.91
CA SER A 247 37.28 9.81 31.55
C SER A 247 38.40 8.82 31.17
N HIS A 248 38.05 7.58 30.85
CA HIS A 248 38.97 6.52 30.46
C HIS A 248 38.34 5.62 29.38
N THR A 249 39.16 4.75 28.79
CA THR A 249 38.75 3.58 28.01
C THR A 249 39.13 2.33 28.80
N ASP A 250 38.27 1.32 28.79
CA ASP A 250 38.46 0.09 29.55
C ASP A 250 39.44 -0.88 28.89
N THR A 251 39.99 -1.78 29.70
CA THR A 251 40.84 -2.91 29.26
C THR A 251 42.07 -2.52 28.47
N THR A 252 42.66 -1.35 28.76
CA THR A 252 43.91 -0.91 28.13
C THR A 252 45.08 -1.86 28.38
N TYR A 253 44.95 -2.82 29.30
CA TYR A 253 45.91 -3.88 29.58
C TYR A 253 45.72 -5.17 28.75
N PHE A 254 44.67 -5.29 27.93
CA PHE A 254 44.54 -6.41 26.98
C PHE A 254 45.25 -6.13 25.66
N THR A 255 45.85 -7.16 25.05
CA THR A 255 46.41 -7.04 23.70
C THR A 255 45.36 -6.51 22.71
N ASP A 256 44.14 -7.04 22.81
CA ASP A 256 42.95 -6.58 22.11
C ASP A 256 41.93 -6.04 23.14
N PRO A 257 41.84 -4.70 23.33
CA PRO A 257 40.85 -4.09 24.23
C PRO A 257 39.41 -4.36 23.78
N CYS A 258 38.49 -4.45 24.72
CA CYS A 258 37.07 -4.63 24.42
C CYS A 258 36.54 -3.51 23.51
N GLY A 259 35.62 -3.86 22.60
CA GLY A 259 35.09 -2.97 21.57
C GLY A 259 33.94 -2.11 22.06
N LEU A 260 32.73 -2.69 22.12
CA LEU A 260 31.58 -1.98 22.70
C LEU A 260 31.40 -2.34 24.16
N GLN A 261 30.90 -1.38 24.94
CA GLN A 261 30.45 -1.59 26.32
C GLN A 261 29.07 -0.99 26.51
N MET A 262 28.20 -1.70 27.23
CA MET A 262 26.86 -1.22 27.56
C MET A 262 26.66 -1.12 29.08
N PHE A 263 25.98 -0.06 29.51
CA PHE A 263 25.42 0.06 30.85
C PHE A 263 23.91 0.30 30.79
N HIS A 264 23.16 -0.47 31.56
CA HIS A 264 21.71 -0.32 31.73
C HIS A 264 21.36 -0.11 33.20
N LEU A 265 20.62 0.96 33.49
CA LEU A 265 20.14 1.28 34.84
C LEU A 265 18.87 0.51 35.18
N LEU A 266 18.97 -0.36 36.20
CA LEU A 266 17.87 -1.19 36.69
C LEU A 266 17.19 -0.61 37.94
N SER A 267 17.88 0.25 38.68
CA SER A 267 17.35 0.87 39.90
C SER A 267 16.67 2.22 39.61
N PRO A 268 15.57 2.57 40.31
CA PRO A 268 14.89 3.85 40.14
C PRO A 268 15.76 5.02 40.63
N SER A 269 15.61 6.20 40.02
CA SER A 269 16.39 7.39 40.40
C SER A 269 16.17 7.87 41.84
N THR A 270 15.16 7.36 42.55
CA THR A 270 14.89 7.61 43.96
C THR A 270 15.81 6.82 44.91
N SER A 271 16.46 5.74 44.45
CA SER A 271 17.29 4.89 45.30
C SER A 271 18.75 5.37 45.42
N HIS A 272 19.17 6.34 44.61
CA HIS A 272 20.53 6.89 44.65
C HIS A 272 20.59 8.39 44.30
N LYS A 273 21.62 9.10 44.79
CA LYS A 273 21.97 10.47 44.38
C LYS A 273 23.35 10.50 43.76
N GLY A 274 23.53 11.24 42.67
CA GLY A 274 24.76 11.24 41.87
C GLY A 274 24.83 10.08 40.87
N GLY A 275 26.03 9.79 40.35
CA GLY A 275 26.25 8.69 39.41
C GLY A 275 25.86 9.02 37.97
N HIS A 276 25.90 10.30 37.61
CA HIS A 276 25.81 10.77 36.22
C HIS A 276 26.99 10.20 35.42
N ASN A 277 26.70 9.72 34.21
CA ASN A 277 27.71 9.20 33.30
C ASN A 277 28.39 10.36 32.59
N LEU A 278 29.70 10.24 32.42
CA LEU A 278 30.53 11.13 31.62
C LEU A 278 30.87 10.42 30.31
N LEU A 279 30.73 11.10 29.18
CA LEU A 279 31.28 10.69 27.89
C LEU A 279 32.15 11.81 27.31
N VAL A 280 33.23 11.44 26.65
CA VAL A 280 34.10 12.33 25.88
C VAL A 280 34.44 11.67 24.55
N ASP A 281 34.25 12.37 23.43
CA ASP A 281 34.73 11.90 22.13
C ASP A 281 36.25 11.99 22.08
N GLY A 282 36.93 10.87 22.29
CA GLY A 282 38.39 10.80 22.27
C GLY A 282 38.98 11.24 20.94
N PHE A 283 38.25 11.05 19.83
CA PHE A 283 38.73 11.44 18.51
C PHE A 283 38.67 12.96 18.33
N GLN A 284 37.59 13.60 18.79
CA GLN A 284 37.51 15.06 18.80
C GLN A 284 38.54 15.69 19.76
N ALA A 285 38.75 15.07 20.94
CA ALA A 285 39.77 15.52 21.87
C ALA A 285 41.18 15.39 21.26
N ALA A 286 41.47 14.27 20.60
CA ALA A 286 42.75 14.03 19.95
C ALA A 286 42.95 14.99 18.76
N GLN A 287 41.90 15.29 17.99
CA GLN A 287 41.93 16.31 16.95
C GLN A 287 42.21 17.71 17.53
N THR A 288 41.59 18.04 18.66
CA THR A 288 41.84 19.31 19.38
C THR A 288 43.29 19.39 19.85
N LEU A 289 43.85 18.30 20.37
CA LEU A 289 45.26 18.23 20.75
C LEU A 289 46.17 18.36 19.52
N ARG A 290 45.85 17.69 18.41
CA ARG A 290 46.60 17.78 17.16
C ARG A 290 46.68 19.21 16.62
N THR A 291 45.61 19.98 16.75
CA THR A 291 45.56 21.37 16.30
C THR A 291 46.21 22.33 17.29
N SER A 292 46.03 22.13 18.60
CA SER A 292 46.53 23.06 19.63
C SER A 292 47.98 22.81 20.08
N HIS A 293 48.41 21.54 20.09
CA HIS A 293 49.72 21.07 20.56
C HIS A 293 50.20 19.87 19.70
N PRO A 294 50.53 20.08 18.41
CA PRO A 294 50.87 19.01 17.48
C PRO A 294 52.03 18.13 17.96
N GLU A 295 53.03 18.70 18.62
CA GLU A 295 54.18 17.99 19.18
C GLU A 295 53.81 17.02 20.32
N HIS A 296 52.75 17.34 21.08
CA HIS A 296 52.21 16.45 22.10
C HIS A 296 51.38 15.33 21.47
N TYR A 297 50.60 15.64 20.43
CA TYR A 297 49.86 14.63 19.68
C TYR A 297 50.80 13.60 19.04
N ASP A 298 51.85 14.05 18.34
CA ASP A 298 52.82 13.16 17.70
C ASP A 298 53.56 12.30 18.73
N PHE A 299 53.87 12.88 19.90
CA PHE A 299 54.47 12.13 21.00
C PHE A 299 53.53 11.06 21.54
N LEU A 300 52.26 11.37 21.81
CA LEU A 300 51.25 10.42 22.28
C LEU A 300 50.86 9.37 21.23
N SER A 301 51.17 9.62 19.96
CA SER A 301 51.01 8.67 18.85
C SER A 301 52.17 7.68 18.72
N THR A 302 53.29 7.92 19.41
CA THR A 302 54.52 7.12 19.24
C THR A 302 55.10 6.59 20.55
N VAL A 303 54.83 7.23 21.69
CA VAL A 303 55.31 6.79 23.00
C VAL A 303 54.59 5.51 23.44
N LEU A 304 55.34 4.46 23.73
CA LEU A 304 54.76 3.18 24.16
C LEU A 304 54.45 3.22 25.66
N LEU A 305 53.17 3.03 26.01
CA LEU A 305 52.72 3.11 27.39
C LEU A 305 52.52 1.73 28.02
N PRO A 306 53.10 1.49 29.22
CA PRO A 306 52.75 0.35 30.04
C PRO A 306 51.38 0.56 30.69
N SER A 307 50.61 -0.52 30.77
CA SER A 307 49.29 -0.59 31.40
C SER A 307 49.17 -1.97 32.05
N HIS A 308 48.49 -2.06 33.18
CA HIS A 308 48.30 -3.32 33.87
C HIS A 308 46.98 -3.37 34.63
N ALA A 309 46.47 -4.57 34.86
CA ALA A 309 45.50 -4.84 35.91
C ALA A 309 46.08 -5.87 36.89
N SER A 310 45.97 -5.60 38.18
CA SER A 310 46.47 -6.46 39.26
C SER A 310 45.45 -6.46 40.40
N GLY A 311 44.59 -7.47 40.41
CA GLY A 311 43.60 -7.68 41.47
C GLY A 311 44.09 -8.66 42.53
N THR A 312 43.57 -8.54 43.75
CA THR A 312 43.74 -9.51 44.84
C THR A 312 42.84 -10.74 44.65
N GLY A 313 42.81 -11.33 43.45
CA GLY A 313 41.92 -12.44 43.09
C GLY A 313 40.42 -12.09 43.09
N SER A 314 39.67 -12.72 42.20
CA SER A 314 38.20 -12.75 42.16
C SER A 314 37.76 -14.20 41.92
N ASP A 315 36.45 -14.49 41.98
CA ASP A 315 35.93 -15.83 41.64
C ASP A 315 36.32 -16.27 40.21
N SER A 316 36.60 -15.31 39.33
CA SER A 316 36.99 -15.47 37.93
C SER A 316 38.50 -15.37 37.65
N ILE A 317 39.32 -14.93 38.63
CA ILE A 317 40.78 -14.77 38.48
C ILE A 317 41.52 -15.29 39.71
N PRO A 318 42.45 -16.26 39.55
CA PRO A 318 43.35 -16.65 40.64
C PRO A 318 44.16 -15.46 41.19
N SER A 319 44.38 -15.42 42.51
CA SER A 319 45.25 -14.42 43.12
C SER A 319 46.65 -14.41 42.47
N GLY A 320 47.16 -13.24 42.10
CA GLY A 320 48.50 -13.09 41.51
C GLY A 320 48.56 -13.02 39.98
N VAL A 321 47.41 -12.96 39.29
CA VAL A 321 47.39 -12.67 37.85
C VAL A 321 47.68 -11.19 37.59
N HIS A 322 48.64 -10.94 36.70
CA HIS A 322 49.05 -9.61 36.25
C HIS A 322 48.79 -9.49 34.75
N LEU A 323 47.72 -8.80 34.37
CA LEU A 323 47.33 -8.62 32.98
C LEU A 323 48.13 -7.45 32.39
N THR A 324 48.80 -7.68 31.26
CA THR A 324 49.57 -6.69 30.52
C THR A 324 49.52 -7.04 29.02
N PRO A 325 49.53 -6.06 28.10
CA PRO A 325 49.42 -6.36 26.68
C PRO A 325 50.70 -7.01 26.16
N LEU A 326 50.57 -7.91 25.17
CA LEU A 326 51.71 -8.58 24.54
C LEU A 326 52.72 -7.58 23.94
N VAL A 327 52.21 -6.46 23.40
CA VAL A 327 53.00 -5.35 22.87
C VAL A 327 52.42 -4.05 23.42
N LEU A 328 53.27 -3.21 23.99
CA LEU A 328 52.89 -1.87 24.45
C LEU A 328 52.40 -1.03 23.27
N LYS A 329 51.39 -0.19 23.51
CA LYS A 329 50.78 0.66 22.49
C LYS A 329 50.82 2.14 22.90
N PRO A 330 50.89 3.07 21.94
CA PRO A 330 50.64 4.49 22.20
C PRO A 330 49.19 4.78 22.57
N VAL A 331 48.94 6.00 23.03
CA VAL A 331 47.58 6.49 23.31
C VAL A 331 46.79 6.57 22.01
N PHE A 332 47.39 7.14 20.97
CA PHE A 332 46.76 7.28 19.67
C PHE A 332 47.30 6.23 18.71
N ASN A 333 46.42 5.41 18.15
CA ASN A 333 46.77 4.36 17.22
C ASN A 333 46.14 4.68 15.86
N HIS A 334 46.97 4.63 14.81
CA HIS A 334 46.58 5.03 13.46
C HIS A 334 46.58 3.85 12.50
N ASP A 335 45.72 3.92 11.48
CA ASP A 335 45.76 3.01 10.35
C ASP A 335 47.07 3.22 9.56
N PRO A 336 47.85 2.16 9.28
CA PRO A 336 49.15 2.28 8.65
C PRO A 336 49.09 2.67 7.17
N LEU A 337 47.94 2.52 6.50
CA LEU A 337 47.77 2.83 5.08
C LEU A 337 47.36 4.28 4.84
N ASN A 338 46.42 4.80 5.63
CA ASN A 338 45.88 6.15 5.42
C ASN A 338 46.25 7.16 6.54
N GLY A 339 46.82 6.70 7.65
CA GLY A 339 47.22 7.54 8.78
C GLY A 339 46.05 8.08 9.62
N GLU A 340 44.82 7.58 9.44
CA GLU A 340 43.66 7.98 10.23
C GLU A 340 43.73 7.41 11.65
N LEU A 341 43.24 8.17 12.63
CA LEU A 341 43.09 7.69 14.01
C LEU A 341 42.01 6.60 14.07
N ILE A 342 42.38 5.41 14.53
CA ILE A 342 41.47 4.26 14.64
C ILE A 342 41.16 3.86 16.07
N GLN A 343 42.00 4.24 17.04
CA GLN A 343 41.77 3.95 18.45
C GLN A 343 42.47 4.97 19.36
N VAL A 344 41.76 5.38 20.40
CA VAL A 344 42.29 6.08 21.58
C VAL A 344 42.35 5.05 22.72
N ARG A 345 43.55 4.83 23.26
CA ARG A 345 43.81 3.87 24.35
C ARG A 345 44.30 4.64 25.57
N TRP A 346 43.37 5.07 26.42
CA TRP A 346 43.67 5.94 27.55
C TRP A 346 42.96 5.48 28.81
N ASN A 347 43.72 5.01 29.80
CA ASN A 347 43.24 4.89 31.18
C ASN A 347 44.35 5.35 32.12
N GLY A 348 44.12 6.47 32.82
CA GLY A 348 45.09 7.05 33.73
C GLY A 348 45.32 6.19 34.99
N ASP A 349 44.31 5.42 35.39
CA ASP A 349 44.29 4.63 36.62
C ASP A 349 44.92 3.23 36.42
N ASP A 350 44.72 2.62 35.25
CA ASP A 350 45.36 1.33 34.88
C ASP A 350 46.81 1.48 34.37
N ARG A 351 47.29 2.72 34.25
CA ARG A 351 48.62 3.00 33.69
C ARG A 351 49.72 2.41 34.57
N GLY A 352 50.60 1.64 33.93
CA GLY A 352 51.78 1.07 34.58
C GLY A 352 52.89 2.09 34.83
N VAL A 353 53.96 1.63 35.47
CA VAL A 353 55.14 2.45 35.73
C VAL A 353 55.87 2.75 34.42
N VAL A 354 55.92 4.02 34.03
CA VAL A 354 56.70 4.50 32.88
C VAL A 354 58.19 4.56 33.25
N GLY A 355 59.08 3.98 32.43
CA GLY A 355 60.52 3.93 32.73
C GLY A 355 61.31 2.92 31.89
N GLY A 356 62.62 2.81 32.14
CA GLY A 356 63.52 1.91 31.43
C GLY A 356 64.10 2.48 30.12
N GLN A 357 64.80 1.66 29.34
CA GLN A 357 65.53 2.11 28.13
C GLN A 357 64.62 2.78 27.08
N GLY A 358 63.36 2.34 26.95
CA GLY A 358 62.39 2.94 26.04
C GLY A 358 62.05 4.41 26.33
N TRP A 359 62.36 4.89 27.54
CA TRP A 359 62.04 6.22 28.06
C TRP A 359 63.26 7.15 28.22
N ALA A 360 64.44 6.73 27.78
CA ALA A 360 65.63 7.58 27.77
C ALA A 360 65.50 8.77 26.81
N GLY A 361 66.39 9.78 26.93
CA GLY A 361 66.51 10.88 25.98
C GLY A 361 65.47 12.01 26.12
N GLY A 362 65.14 12.42 27.35
CA GLY A 362 64.26 13.59 27.60
C GLY A 362 62.76 13.33 27.43
N LYS A 363 62.34 12.07 27.19
CA LYS A 363 60.92 11.71 27.00
C LYS A 363 60.05 11.91 28.24
N MET A 364 60.62 11.90 29.45
CA MET A 364 59.85 12.05 30.69
C MET A 364 59.23 13.44 30.85
N GLU A 365 59.96 14.50 30.51
CA GLU A 365 59.43 15.87 30.60
C GLU A 365 58.31 16.09 29.57
N ARG A 366 58.58 15.71 28.31
CA ARG A 366 57.59 15.72 27.22
C ARG A 366 56.34 14.91 27.55
N TRP A 367 56.50 13.80 28.28
CA TRP A 367 55.39 12.99 28.75
C TRP A 367 54.48 13.74 29.71
N PHE A 368 55.03 14.37 30.75
CA PHE A 368 54.21 15.11 31.71
C PHE A 368 53.57 16.37 31.09
N GLU A 369 54.23 17.02 30.13
CA GLU A 369 53.63 18.12 29.36
C GLU A 369 52.48 17.65 28.49
N ALA A 370 52.70 16.63 27.67
CA ALA A 370 51.67 16.05 26.81
C ALA A 370 50.49 15.51 27.63
N LEU A 371 50.76 14.89 28.78
CA LEU A 371 49.75 14.41 29.71
C LEU A 371 48.89 15.56 30.25
N ARG A 372 49.50 16.68 30.67
CA ARG A 372 48.76 17.85 31.16
C ARG A 372 47.86 18.44 30.07
N ALA A 373 48.37 18.56 28.84
CA ALA A 373 47.59 19.06 27.71
C ALA A 373 46.42 18.12 27.37
N TRP A 374 46.68 16.81 27.32
CA TRP A 374 45.67 15.79 27.04
C TRP A 374 44.55 15.76 28.09
N GLU A 375 44.91 15.61 29.36
CA GLU A 375 43.95 15.62 30.47
C GLU A 375 43.22 16.97 30.58
N GLY A 376 43.88 18.08 30.26
CA GLY A 376 43.25 19.40 30.23
C GLY A 376 42.13 19.50 29.20
N ILE A 377 42.32 18.92 28.01
CA ILE A 377 41.29 18.85 26.96
C ILE A 377 40.13 17.95 27.43
N LEU A 378 40.44 16.73 27.89
CA LEU A 378 39.42 15.77 28.37
C LEU A 378 38.57 16.32 29.53
N ARG A 379 39.15 17.18 30.36
CA ARG A 379 38.47 17.82 31.52
C ARG A 379 37.77 19.13 31.18
N SER A 380 37.88 19.62 29.95
CA SER A 380 37.21 20.86 29.55
C SER A 380 35.70 20.66 29.45
N GLU A 381 34.91 21.64 29.90
CA GLU A 381 33.43 21.57 29.83
C GLU A 381 32.93 21.34 28.40
N LYS A 382 33.67 21.86 27.40
CA LYS A 382 33.36 21.68 25.98
C LYS A 382 33.53 20.24 25.51
N SER A 383 34.39 19.45 26.13
CA SER A 383 34.63 18.06 25.74
C SER A 383 33.72 17.07 26.46
N GLN A 384 33.12 17.46 27.59
CA GLN A 384 32.41 16.55 28.48
C GLN A 384 30.91 16.57 28.27
N LEU A 385 30.34 15.41 27.93
CA LEU A 385 28.91 15.17 27.99
C LEU A 385 28.56 14.48 29.32
N TRP A 386 27.87 15.20 30.20
CA TRP A 386 27.33 14.65 31.45
C TRP A 386 25.86 14.28 31.28
N THR A 387 25.52 13.00 31.51
CA THR A 387 24.15 12.50 31.33
C THR A 387 23.63 11.78 32.57
N LYS A 388 22.34 11.98 32.84
CA LYS A 388 21.60 11.23 33.87
C LYS A 388 20.75 10.18 33.17
N MET A 389 20.98 8.90 33.47
CA MET A 389 20.15 7.80 32.96
C MET A 389 18.88 7.65 33.78
N GLU A 390 17.80 7.30 33.10
CA GLU A 390 16.54 6.87 33.69
C GLU A 390 16.44 5.33 33.69
N MET A 391 15.64 4.78 34.59
CA MET A 391 15.38 3.34 34.64
C MET A 391 14.78 2.87 33.31
N GLY A 392 15.28 1.78 32.74
CA GLY A 392 14.85 1.30 31.42
C GLY A 392 15.55 1.99 30.24
N THR A 393 16.61 2.76 30.51
CA THR A 393 17.50 3.34 29.49
C THR A 393 18.89 2.72 29.60
N ALA A 394 19.42 2.22 28.48
CA ALA A 394 20.82 1.81 28.38
C ALA A 394 21.62 2.78 27.52
N ILE A 395 22.92 2.85 27.80
CA ILE A 395 23.91 3.49 26.95
C ILE A 395 24.88 2.42 26.46
N ILE A 396 25.18 2.43 25.16
CA ILE A 396 26.27 1.65 24.57
C ILE A 396 27.24 2.58 23.86
N PHE A 397 28.52 2.32 23.99
CA PHE A 397 29.56 3.13 23.37
C PHE A 397 30.74 2.27 22.90
N ASP A 398 31.44 2.80 21.90
CA ASP A 398 32.69 2.30 21.35
C ASP A 398 33.85 2.70 22.25
N ASN A 399 34.32 1.75 23.04
CA ASN A 399 35.41 1.87 23.99
C ASN A 399 36.77 2.17 23.31
N HIS A 400 36.86 2.05 21.98
CA HIS A 400 38.07 2.45 21.24
C HIS A 400 38.06 3.94 20.87
N ARG A 401 36.93 4.63 21.03
CA ARG A 401 36.74 6.04 20.65
C ARG A 401 36.25 6.92 21.79
N VAL A 402 35.19 6.51 22.46
CA VAL A 402 34.51 7.32 23.47
C VAL A 402 35.06 6.97 24.83
N LEU A 403 35.69 7.94 25.48
CA LEU A 403 36.09 7.80 26.88
C LEU A 403 34.86 7.98 27.75
N HIS A 404 34.74 7.17 28.79
CA HIS A 404 33.64 7.19 29.73
C HIS A 404 34.11 7.37 31.17
N GLY A 405 33.21 7.83 32.02
CA GLY A 405 33.47 8.03 33.44
C GLY A 405 32.17 8.21 34.21
N ARG A 406 32.28 8.55 35.48
CA ARG A 406 31.11 8.66 36.36
C ARG A 406 31.37 9.59 37.53
N SER A 407 30.39 10.40 37.87
CA SER A 407 30.40 11.15 39.14
C SER A 407 30.27 10.19 40.34
N SER A 408 30.68 10.65 41.53
CA SER A 408 30.44 9.91 42.76
C SER A 408 28.93 9.75 43.01
N PHE A 409 28.55 8.75 43.79
CA PHE A 409 27.16 8.53 44.15
C PHE A 409 26.99 7.93 45.54
N VAL A 410 25.79 8.06 46.08
CA VAL A 410 25.36 7.45 47.34
C VAL A 410 24.00 6.78 47.15
N GLY A 411 23.77 5.64 47.82
CA GLY A 411 22.53 4.86 47.71
C GLY A 411 22.66 3.62 46.81
N GLU A 412 21.55 2.95 46.56
CA GLU A 412 21.47 1.67 45.85
C GLU A 412 21.31 1.90 44.34
N ARG A 413 22.43 1.89 43.61
CA ARG A 413 22.48 2.01 42.16
C ARG A 413 22.81 0.64 41.55
N ARG A 414 21.82 -0.03 40.96
CA ARG A 414 21.97 -1.34 40.29
C ARG A 414 22.13 -1.16 38.78
N LEU A 415 23.23 -1.67 38.24
CA LEU A 415 23.53 -1.65 36.81
C LEU A 415 23.74 -3.07 36.31
N CYS A 416 23.38 -3.30 35.05
CA CYS A 416 23.85 -4.45 34.29
C CYS A 416 24.50 -4.04 32.97
N GLY A 417 25.29 -4.94 32.38
CA GLY A 417 26.03 -4.65 31.17
C GLY A 417 26.86 -5.83 30.66
N ALA A 418 27.46 -5.64 29.49
CA ALA A 418 28.40 -6.58 28.90
C ALA A 418 29.36 -5.89 27.91
N TYR A 419 30.40 -6.60 27.49
CA TYR A 419 31.29 -6.19 26.40
C TYR A 419 30.97 -6.94 25.11
N ILE A 420 31.23 -6.30 23.97
CA ILE A 420 31.24 -6.93 22.64
C ILE A 420 32.60 -6.65 21.99
N ASN A 421 33.16 -7.64 21.29
CA ASN A 421 34.40 -7.44 20.52
C ASN A 421 34.21 -6.42 19.41
N HIS A 422 35.26 -5.65 19.14
CA HIS A 422 35.20 -4.61 18.11
C HIS A 422 35.01 -5.19 16.70
N ASP A 423 35.69 -6.30 16.39
CA ASP A 423 35.59 -6.96 15.08
C ASP A 423 34.18 -7.49 14.79
N ASP A 424 33.54 -8.12 15.78
CA ASP A 424 32.19 -8.66 15.66
C ASP A 424 31.16 -7.54 15.43
N TYR A 425 31.27 -6.45 16.18
CA TYR A 425 30.47 -5.24 15.96
C TYR A 425 30.67 -4.65 14.56
N ARG A 426 31.93 -4.45 14.12
CA ARG A 426 32.22 -3.90 12.79
C ARG A 426 31.71 -4.79 11.68
N SER A 427 31.88 -6.11 11.81
CA SER A 427 31.34 -7.09 10.86
C SER A 427 29.81 -6.99 10.78
N ARG A 428 29.13 -6.91 11.93
CA ARG A 428 27.68 -6.73 12.00
C ARG A 428 27.22 -5.44 11.31
N TYR A 429 27.90 -4.31 11.57
CA TYR A 429 27.60 -3.05 10.91
C TYR A 429 27.77 -3.14 9.39
N ILE A 430 28.89 -3.68 8.89
CA ILE A 430 29.15 -3.81 7.46
C ILE A 430 28.09 -4.71 6.79
N GLY A 431 27.73 -5.84 7.40
CA GLY A 431 26.69 -6.72 6.89
C GLY A 431 25.33 -6.03 6.78
N LEU A 432 24.93 -5.30 7.81
CA LEU A 432 23.67 -4.57 7.85
C LEU A 432 23.68 -3.34 6.93
N HIS A 433 24.80 -2.62 6.82
CA HIS A 433 24.98 -1.52 5.87
C HIS A 433 24.88 -2.02 4.42
N ASN A 434 25.49 -3.16 4.11
CA ASN A 434 25.33 -3.81 2.82
C ASN A 434 23.90 -4.29 2.54
N GLN A 435 23.05 -4.41 3.56
CA GLN A 435 21.64 -4.77 3.38
C GLN A 435 20.75 -3.52 3.26
N PHE A 436 20.97 -2.52 4.11
CA PHE A 436 20.05 -1.42 4.39
C PHE A 436 20.61 -0.01 4.10
N GLY A 437 21.90 0.12 3.84
CA GLY A 437 22.57 1.39 3.55
C GLY A 437 22.16 2.01 2.21
N PRO A 438 22.52 3.28 1.97
CA PRO A 438 22.19 4.02 0.75
C PRO A 438 23.00 3.51 -0.46
N LYS A 439 22.59 2.35 -1.01
CA LYS A 439 23.30 1.67 -2.09
C LYS A 439 23.39 2.47 -3.38
N GLU A 440 22.41 3.32 -3.68
CA GLU A 440 22.34 4.01 -4.98
C GLU A 440 23.45 5.05 -5.14
N GLU A 441 23.70 5.87 -4.12
CA GLU A 441 24.73 6.91 -4.23
C GLU A 441 26.15 6.31 -4.26
N GLU A 442 26.42 5.29 -3.44
CA GLU A 442 27.69 4.58 -3.45
C GLU A 442 27.93 3.83 -4.77
N ARG A 443 26.89 3.16 -5.30
CA ARG A 443 26.94 2.52 -6.61
C ARG A 443 27.15 3.54 -7.73
N ARG A 444 26.48 4.70 -7.67
CA ARG A 444 26.67 5.78 -8.65
C ARG A 444 28.10 6.31 -8.63
N LYS A 445 28.65 6.65 -7.46
CA LYS A 445 30.05 7.11 -7.32
C LYS A 445 31.04 6.06 -7.83
N ARG A 446 30.79 4.78 -7.53
CA ARG A 446 31.59 3.66 -8.06
C ARG A 446 31.48 3.55 -9.58
N ALA A 447 30.28 3.61 -10.15
CA ALA A 447 30.05 3.53 -11.58
C ALA A 447 30.66 4.72 -12.33
N GLU A 448 30.59 5.93 -11.78
CA GLU A 448 31.25 7.13 -12.32
C GLU A 448 32.77 6.96 -12.36
N TRP A 449 33.36 6.43 -11.28
CA TRP A 449 34.78 6.12 -11.23
C TRP A 449 35.17 5.04 -12.26
N GLU A 450 34.46 3.91 -12.33
CA GLU A 450 34.70 2.83 -13.31
C GLU A 450 34.57 3.36 -14.76
N LYS A 451 33.57 4.20 -15.02
CA LYS A 451 33.35 4.86 -16.33
C LYS A 451 34.53 5.74 -16.72
N GLY A 452 35.20 6.38 -15.76
CA GLY A 452 36.45 7.12 -15.96
C GLY A 452 37.61 6.28 -16.50
N PHE A 453 37.54 4.94 -16.39
CA PHE A 453 38.49 3.97 -16.98
C PHE A 453 37.93 3.23 -18.21
N GLY A 454 36.73 3.63 -18.68
CA GLY A 454 36.02 2.96 -19.77
C GLY A 454 35.49 1.57 -19.39
N VAL A 455 35.30 1.33 -18.09
CA VAL A 455 34.72 0.11 -17.56
C VAL A 455 33.23 0.34 -17.33
N VAL A 456 32.39 -0.55 -17.85
CA VAL A 456 30.95 -0.55 -17.62
C VAL A 456 30.56 -1.94 -17.15
N ARG A 457 29.99 -2.06 -15.94
CA ARG A 457 29.44 -3.32 -15.46
C ARG A 457 28.19 -3.69 -16.25
N LYS A 458 28.32 -4.63 -17.20
CA LYS A 458 27.14 -5.25 -17.82
C LYS A 458 26.41 -6.11 -16.78
N GLY A 459 25.12 -5.84 -16.60
CA GLY A 459 24.26 -6.54 -15.65
C GLY A 459 23.92 -5.76 -14.38
N GLU A 460 24.52 -4.58 -14.17
CA GLU A 460 24.20 -3.68 -13.05
C GLU A 460 23.70 -2.31 -13.56
N MET A 461 22.76 -2.27 -14.52
CA MET A 461 21.98 -1.06 -14.74
C MET A 461 21.25 -0.77 -13.43
N LEU A 462 21.45 0.41 -12.82
CA LEU A 462 20.63 0.78 -11.68
C LEU A 462 19.17 0.73 -12.12
N ILE A 463 18.27 0.17 -11.32
CA ILE A 463 16.84 0.14 -11.66
C ILE A 463 16.38 1.57 -11.99
N SER A 464 16.90 2.56 -11.27
CA SER A 464 16.69 4.00 -11.48
C SER A 464 17.26 4.59 -12.78
N GLU A 465 18.22 3.93 -13.45
CA GLU A 465 18.79 4.35 -14.74
C GLU A 465 18.04 3.75 -15.95
N GLY A 466 17.22 2.73 -15.72
CA GLY A 466 16.33 2.16 -16.75
C GLY A 466 15.15 3.08 -17.08
N PHE A 467 14.39 2.73 -18.12
CA PHE A 467 13.12 3.41 -18.41
C PHE A 467 12.21 3.35 -17.18
N GLN A 468 11.87 4.51 -16.64
CA GLN A 468 10.84 4.67 -15.63
C GLN A 468 9.55 5.12 -16.32
N GLN A 469 8.47 4.39 -16.09
CA GLN A 469 7.17 4.80 -16.59
C GLN A 469 6.80 6.15 -15.97
N THR A 470 6.59 7.17 -16.81
CA THR A 470 6.09 8.47 -16.38
C THR A 470 4.78 8.29 -15.61
N PRO A 471 4.66 8.78 -14.36
CA PRO A 471 3.41 8.78 -13.63
C PRO A 471 2.35 9.63 -14.35
N TYR A 472 1.09 9.23 -14.25
CA TYR A 472 -0.03 10.04 -14.73
C TYR A 472 -0.61 10.88 -13.58
N THR A 473 -1.22 12.00 -13.93
CA THR A 473 -1.99 12.84 -13.00
C THR A 473 -3.43 12.90 -13.46
N LEU A 474 -4.38 12.72 -12.54
CA LEU A 474 -5.79 12.91 -12.86
C LEU A 474 -6.11 14.41 -12.93
N PRO A 475 -6.91 14.85 -13.92
CA PRO A 475 -7.41 16.23 -13.94
C PRO A 475 -8.40 16.48 -12.79
N PRO A 476 -8.73 17.75 -12.48
CA PRO A 476 -9.70 18.08 -11.44
C PRO A 476 -11.04 17.36 -11.64
N ALA A 477 -11.58 16.82 -10.54
CA ALA A 477 -12.66 15.82 -10.59
C ALA A 477 -13.95 16.36 -11.23
N TRP A 478 -14.32 17.62 -10.96
CA TRP A 478 -15.51 18.25 -11.54
C TRP A 478 -15.24 18.80 -12.94
N ASP A 479 -14.10 19.46 -13.13
CA ASP A 479 -13.79 20.08 -14.43
C ASP A 479 -13.64 19.05 -15.54
N SER A 480 -13.13 17.86 -15.23
CA SER A 480 -13.00 16.75 -16.19
C SER A 480 -14.25 15.89 -16.36
N ALA A 481 -15.28 16.05 -15.52
CA ALA A 481 -16.52 15.28 -15.58
C ALA A 481 -17.51 15.83 -16.63
N THR A 482 -17.06 15.98 -17.88
CA THR A 482 -17.85 16.57 -18.97
C THR A 482 -19.21 15.88 -19.20
N PRO A 483 -19.30 14.54 -19.27
CA PRO A 483 -20.60 13.86 -19.44
C PRO A 483 -21.58 14.12 -18.29
N LEU A 484 -21.08 14.21 -17.06
CA LEU A 484 -21.90 14.53 -15.88
C LEU A 484 -22.44 15.97 -15.96
N LYS A 485 -21.58 16.93 -16.32
CA LYS A 485 -22.01 18.33 -16.46
C LYS A 485 -23.07 18.48 -17.55
N ALA A 486 -22.91 17.78 -18.68
CA ALA A 486 -23.88 17.82 -19.78
C ALA A 486 -25.27 17.36 -19.34
N VAL A 487 -25.38 16.23 -18.64
CA VAL A 487 -26.67 15.76 -18.13
C VAL A 487 -27.26 16.73 -17.09
N ILE A 488 -26.47 17.26 -16.17
CA ILE A 488 -26.99 18.19 -15.14
C ILE A 488 -27.51 19.47 -15.79
N ARG A 489 -26.78 20.06 -16.76
CA ARG A 489 -27.23 21.27 -17.48
C ARG A 489 -28.58 21.11 -18.14
N ARG A 490 -28.86 19.93 -18.70
CA ARG A 490 -30.17 19.62 -19.30
C ARG A 490 -31.27 19.49 -18.23
N LEU A 491 -30.95 18.90 -17.08
CA LEU A 491 -31.94 18.53 -16.07
C LEU A 491 -32.39 19.68 -15.17
N VAL A 492 -31.55 20.69 -14.94
CA VAL A 492 -31.82 21.75 -13.97
C VAL A 492 -31.87 23.14 -14.63
N PRO A 493 -32.63 24.10 -14.06
CA PRO A 493 -32.60 25.48 -14.52
C PRO A 493 -31.19 26.09 -14.45
N LYS A 494 -30.87 27.02 -15.36
CA LYS A 494 -29.54 27.67 -15.44
C LYS A 494 -29.05 28.24 -14.11
N GLN A 495 -29.95 28.81 -13.30
CA GLN A 495 -29.64 29.33 -11.97
C GLN A 495 -29.19 28.22 -11.00
N VAL A 496 -29.92 27.11 -10.96
CA VAL A 496 -29.58 25.94 -10.13
C VAL A 496 -28.29 25.30 -10.61
N TYR A 497 -28.08 25.20 -11.94
CA TYR A 497 -26.82 24.70 -12.50
C TYR A 497 -25.63 25.56 -12.04
N THR A 498 -25.77 26.88 -12.04
CA THR A 498 -24.70 27.79 -11.61
C THR A 498 -24.34 27.58 -10.13
N LYS A 499 -25.33 27.32 -9.26
CA LYS A 499 -25.12 26.97 -7.86
C LYS A 499 -24.39 25.63 -7.72
N ILE A 500 -24.83 24.59 -8.45
CA ILE A 500 -24.19 23.27 -8.43
C ILE A 500 -22.75 23.36 -8.94
N ASP A 501 -22.51 24.04 -10.06
CA ASP A 501 -21.18 24.22 -10.65
C ASP A 501 -20.22 24.94 -9.68
N GLY A 502 -20.69 26.00 -9.02
CA GLY A 502 -19.92 26.72 -8.01
C GLY A 502 -19.56 25.84 -6.80
N ASP A 503 -20.53 25.14 -6.22
CA ASP A 503 -20.31 24.26 -5.06
C ASP A 503 -19.40 23.07 -5.42
N CYS A 504 -19.61 22.43 -6.57
CA CYS A 504 -18.77 21.32 -7.03
C CYS A 504 -17.34 21.74 -7.36
N LYS A 505 -17.11 22.98 -7.82
CA LYS A 505 -15.77 23.55 -8.02
C LYS A 505 -15.03 23.80 -6.70
N VAL A 506 -15.72 24.23 -5.66
CA VAL A 506 -15.11 24.33 -4.33
C VAL A 506 -14.82 22.93 -3.79
N PHE A 507 -15.75 22.00 -3.97
CA PHE A 507 -15.62 20.65 -3.46
C PHE A 507 -14.49 19.85 -4.15
N GLN A 508 -14.21 20.07 -5.44
CA GLN A 508 -13.07 19.40 -6.10
C GLN A 508 -11.71 19.79 -5.52
N GLU A 509 -11.53 21.02 -5.04
CA GLU A 509 -10.28 21.44 -4.38
C GLU A 509 -10.09 20.70 -3.06
N ARG A 510 -11.19 20.52 -2.32
CA ARG A 510 -11.21 19.72 -1.09
C ARG A 510 -10.91 18.25 -1.36
N ILE A 511 -11.39 17.72 -2.49
CA ILE A 511 -11.08 16.36 -2.96
C ILE A 511 -9.58 16.21 -3.24
N ALA A 512 -8.98 17.17 -3.96
CA ALA A 512 -7.58 17.16 -4.33
C ALA A 512 -6.63 17.33 -3.12
N GLY A 513 -7.08 18.06 -2.08
CA GLY A 513 -6.33 18.24 -0.82
C GLY A 513 -6.80 17.29 0.29
N GLU A 514 -7.58 17.82 1.22
CA GLU A 514 -7.94 17.16 2.49
C GLU A 514 -8.46 15.72 2.32
N MET A 515 -9.35 15.48 1.36
CA MET A 515 -9.91 14.12 1.20
C MET A 515 -8.88 13.13 0.68
N THR A 516 -7.94 13.54 -0.17
CA THR A 516 -6.88 12.66 -0.65
C THR A 516 -5.95 12.27 0.51
N ASP A 517 -5.62 13.21 1.40
CA ASP A 517 -4.85 12.93 2.62
C ASP A 517 -5.58 11.98 3.58
N LEU A 518 -6.89 12.18 3.76
CA LEU A 518 -7.73 11.30 4.59
C LEU A 518 -7.87 9.91 3.96
N HIS A 519 -8.02 9.84 2.64
CA HIS A 519 -8.08 8.58 1.90
C HIS A 519 -6.81 7.75 2.09
N GLY A 520 -5.63 8.38 2.01
CA GLY A 520 -4.34 7.74 2.27
C GLY A 520 -4.16 7.22 3.71
N LYS A 521 -5.03 7.63 4.65
CA LYS A 521 -5.04 7.19 6.06
C LYS A 521 -6.15 6.17 6.35
N LEU A 522 -6.82 5.65 5.32
CA LEU A 522 -7.81 4.58 5.48
C LEU A 522 -7.16 3.29 5.95
N GLY A 523 -7.85 2.58 6.83
CA GLY A 523 -7.47 1.27 7.34
C GLY A 523 -8.70 0.49 7.76
N GLU A 524 -8.61 -0.84 7.69
CA GLU A 524 -9.69 -1.74 8.08
C GLU A 524 -10.04 -1.60 9.57
N ALA A 525 -11.33 -1.73 9.88
CA ALA A 525 -11.81 -1.64 11.25
C ALA A 525 -11.35 -2.85 12.09
N LYS A 526 -11.09 -2.62 13.38
CA LYS A 526 -10.71 -3.65 14.36
C LYS A 526 -11.77 -3.77 15.44
N LEU A 527 -11.97 -4.99 15.93
CA LEU A 527 -12.96 -5.28 16.98
C LEU A 527 -12.26 -5.87 18.21
N THR A 528 -12.35 -5.14 19.33
CA THR A 528 -12.00 -5.64 20.66
C THR A 528 -13.28 -6.09 21.37
N LYS A 529 -13.50 -7.40 21.44
CA LYS A 529 -14.72 -7.97 22.08
C LYS A 529 -14.69 -7.88 23.60
N TYR A 530 -13.55 -8.18 24.19
CA TYR A 530 -13.34 -8.19 25.64
C TYR A 530 -12.18 -7.29 26.01
N ASP A 531 -12.28 -6.61 27.15
CA ASP A 531 -11.17 -5.86 27.74
C ASP A 531 -10.17 -6.80 28.44
N GLN A 532 -9.09 -6.23 28.96
CA GLN A 532 -8.03 -6.96 29.67
C GLN A 532 -8.49 -7.62 30.98
N TRP A 533 -9.71 -7.34 31.45
CA TRP A 533 -10.31 -7.91 32.65
C TRP A 533 -11.40 -8.94 32.34
N GLY A 534 -11.57 -9.30 31.07
CA GLY A 534 -12.58 -10.26 30.62
C GLY A 534 -14.00 -9.70 30.54
N ARG A 535 -14.19 -8.37 30.67
CA ARG A 535 -15.51 -7.74 30.52
C ARG A 535 -15.82 -7.55 29.03
N ARG A 536 -17.07 -7.80 28.66
CA ARG A 536 -17.54 -7.58 27.28
C ARG A 536 -17.67 -6.08 27.00
N VAL A 537 -16.97 -5.57 25.99
CA VAL A 537 -16.92 -4.13 25.66
C VAL A 537 -17.30 -3.76 24.23
N ASP A 538 -17.17 -4.70 23.28
CA ASP A 538 -17.53 -4.48 21.86
C ASP A 538 -16.97 -3.18 21.27
N ARG A 539 -15.70 -2.87 21.59
CA ARG A 539 -15.04 -1.66 21.11
C ARG A 539 -14.64 -1.84 19.65
N LEU A 540 -15.32 -1.11 18.77
CA LEU A 540 -15.04 -1.03 17.34
C LEU A 540 -14.13 0.16 17.06
N GLU A 541 -12.94 -0.11 16.52
CA GLU A 541 -11.91 0.87 16.23
C GLU A 541 -11.83 1.10 14.73
N THR A 542 -12.07 2.32 14.28
CA THR A 542 -11.98 2.74 12.87
C THR A 542 -10.82 3.71 12.66
N SER A 543 -10.21 3.68 11.47
CA SER A 543 -9.11 4.58 11.10
C SER A 543 -9.49 6.06 11.18
N GLU A 544 -8.47 6.93 11.33
CA GLU A 544 -8.67 8.39 11.25
C GLU A 544 -9.18 8.81 9.87
N GLY A 545 -8.74 8.15 8.79
CA GLY A 545 -9.26 8.39 7.45
C GLY A 545 -10.77 8.15 7.36
N TRP A 546 -11.28 7.06 7.94
CA TRP A 546 -12.71 6.75 7.98
C TRP A 546 -13.52 7.81 8.73
N ARG A 547 -13.08 8.20 9.93
CA ARG A 547 -13.74 9.23 10.74
C ARG A 547 -13.70 10.61 10.07
N GLY A 548 -12.57 10.97 9.49
CA GLY A 548 -12.41 12.22 8.75
C GLY A 548 -13.32 12.29 7.52
N LEU A 549 -13.47 11.20 6.76
CA LEU A 549 -14.35 11.17 5.59
C LEU A 549 -15.85 11.22 5.97
N LYS A 550 -16.25 10.61 7.10
CA LYS A 550 -17.61 10.80 7.66
C LYS A 550 -17.87 12.27 8.02
N ARG A 551 -16.89 12.92 8.65
CA ARG A 551 -16.95 14.36 8.95
C ARG A 551 -17.13 15.19 7.69
N VAL A 552 -16.30 14.97 6.67
CA VAL A 552 -16.42 15.67 5.37
C VAL A 552 -17.81 15.47 4.78
N ALA A 553 -18.33 14.24 4.77
CA ALA A 553 -19.66 13.95 4.23
C ALA A 553 -20.79 14.73 4.94
N ALA A 554 -20.68 14.92 6.26
CA ALA A 554 -21.61 15.75 7.03
C ALA A 554 -21.48 17.24 6.65
N GLU A 555 -20.28 17.80 6.71
CA GLU A 555 -20.02 19.22 6.41
C GLU A 555 -20.45 19.60 4.99
N GLU A 556 -20.20 18.72 4.02
CA GLU A 556 -20.56 18.90 2.61
C GLU A 556 -22.06 18.71 2.34
N GLY A 557 -22.82 18.25 3.33
CA GLY A 557 -24.27 18.14 3.28
C GLY A 557 -24.78 16.99 2.43
N LEU A 558 -24.06 15.87 2.35
CA LEU A 558 -24.45 14.74 1.47
C LEU A 558 -25.82 14.12 1.83
N VAL A 559 -26.30 14.32 3.06
CA VAL A 559 -27.66 13.93 3.50
C VAL A 559 -28.58 15.14 3.65
N GLU A 560 -28.03 16.32 3.93
CA GLU A 560 -28.79 17.52 4.27
C GLU A 560 -29.41 18.20 3.05
N ILE A 561 -28.67 18.30 1.94
CA ILE A 561 -29.10 18.95 0.70
C ILE A 561 -30.50 18.47 0.25
N PRO A 562 -30.75 17.15 0.11
CA PRO A 562 -32.05 16.66 -0.34
C PRO A 562 -33.17 16.79 0.71
N MET A 563 -32.82 17.00 1.98
CA MET A 563 -33.78 17.25 3.05
C MET A 563 -34.23 18.72 3.09
N LYS A 564 -33.29 19.67 3.00
CA LYS A 564 -33.61 21.11 3.04
C LYS A 564 -34.38 21.58 1.82
N ARG A 565 -34.09 21.01 0.65
CA ARG A 565 -34.79 21.28 -0.62
C ARG A 565 -34.80 22.75 -1.03
N GLU A 566 -33.68 23.45 -0.84
CA GLU A 566 -33.57 24.87 -1.23
C GLU A 566 -33.84 25.10 -2.73
N ASP A 567 -33.48 24.12 -3.57
CA ASP A 567 -33.71 24.14 -5.01
C ASP A 567 -34.86 23.20 -5.42
N GLY A 568 -35.78 22.93 -4.49
CA GLY A 568 -36.91 22.03 -4.66
C GLY A 568 -36.50 20.64 -5.15
N PRO A 569 -37.12 20.10 -6.22
CA PRO A 569 -36.82 18.74 -6.72
C PRO A 569 -35.39 18.59 -7.25
N TYR A 570 -34.71 19.69 -7.58
CA TYR A 570 -33.34 19.66 -8.11
C TYR A 570 -32.29 19.42 -7.02
N SER A 571 -32.65 19.53 -5.74
CA SER A 571 -31.74 19.29 -4.62
C SER A 571 -31.20 17.84 -4.61
N ARG A 572 -31.97 16.87 -5.13
CA ARG A 572 -31.47 15.50 -5.35
C ARG A 572 -30.39 15.43 -6.41
N VAL A 573 -30.54 16.18 -7.50
CA VAL A 573 -29.53 16.26 -8.57
C VAL A 573 -28.24 16.88 -8.04
N HIS A 574 -28.35 17.96 -7.25
CA HIS A 574 -27.19 18.58 -6.58
C HIS A 574 -26.48 17.61 -5.64
N MET A 575 -27.21 16.98 -4.72
CA MET A 575 -26.61 16.01 -3.80
C MET A 575 -25.90 14.88 -4.54
N PHE A 576 -26.53 14.30 -5.56
CA PHE A 576 -25.91 13.21 -6.30
C PHE A 576 -24.72 13.64 -7.17
N ALA A 577 -24.67 14.91 -7.60
CA ALA A 577 -23.45 15.46 -8.19
C ALA A 577 -22.29 15.46 -7.18
N LYS A 578 -22.54 15.87 -5.93
CA LYS A 578 -21.52 15.78 -4.87
C LYS A 578 -21.18 14.33 -4.51
N THR A 579 -22.15 13.44 -4.43
CA THR A 579 -21.91 12.01 -4.17
C THR A 579 -21.05 11.36 -5.28
N TYR A 580 -21.28 11.74 -6.54
CA TYR A 580 -20.43 11.32 -7.66
C TYR A 580 -18.98 11.81 -7.49
N LEU A 581 -18.77 13.05 -7.04
CA LEU A 581 -17.41 13.55 -6.78
C LEU A 581 -16.77 12.94 -5.53
N PHE A 582 -17.56 12.69 -4.48
CA PHE A 582 -17.09 12.15 -3.22
C PHE A 582 -16.64 10.70 -3.34
N THR A 583 -17.40 9.86 -4.05
CA THR A 583 -17.26 8.40 -4.04
C THR A 583 -15.83 7.90 -4.30
N PRO A 584 -15.07 8.41 -5.31
CA PRO A 584 -13.74 7.89 -5.58
C PRO A 584 -12.73 8.06 -4.45
N ARG A 585 -12.88 9.12 -3.63
CA ARG A 585 -12.03 9.40 -2.47
C ARG A 585 -12.74 9.15 -1.14
N GLY A 586 -14.00 8.76 -1.16
CA GLY A 586 -14.86 8.62 0.01
C GLY A 586 -14.65 7.35 0.84
N GLY A 587 -13.78 6.43 0.42
CA GLY A 587 -13.44 5.24 1.23
C GLY A 587 -14.66 4.39 1.60
N VAL A 588 -15.68 4.35 0.73
CA VAL A 588 -16.96 3.67 0.92
C VAL A 588 -17.86 4.23 2.05
N VAL A 589 -17.55 5.42 2.59
CA VAL A 589 -18.43 6.19 3.50
C VAL A 589 -19.76 6.57 2.82
N GLY A 590 -19.84 6.48 1.49
CA GLY A 590 -21.12 6.57 0.77
C GLY A 590 -22.17 5.56 1.27
N CYS A 591 -21.77 4.39 1.79
CA CYS A 591 -22.70 3.39 2.34
C CYS A 591 -23.48 3.91 3.57
N PRO A 592 -22.83 4.37 4.67
CA PRO A 592 -23.56 4.98 5.78
C PRO A 592 -24.34 6.23 5.37
N MET A 593 -23.85 7.05 4.42
CA MET A 593 -24.61 8.21 3.93
C MET A 593 -25.90 7.80 3.21
N ALA A 594 -25.85 6.79 2.35
CA ALA A 594 -27.02 6.26 1.65
C ALA A 594 -28.08 5.71 2.62
N MET A 595 -27.65 4.99 3.66
CA MET A 595 -28.56 4.49 4.69
C MET A 595 -29.12 5.63 5.56
N THR A 596 -28.30 6.64 5.90
CA THR A 596 -28.74 7.81 6.66
C THR A 596 -29.81 8.62 5.90
N ASP A 597 -29.60 8.81 4.60
CA ASP A 597 -30.56 9.43 3.67
C ASP A 597 -31.86 8.59 3.54
N GLY A 598 -31.73 7.27 3.41
CA GLY A 598 -32.89 6.39 3.38
C GLY A 598 -33.68 6.39 4.71
N ALA A 599 -33.00 6.46 5.86
CA ALA A 599 -33.64 6.57 7.17
C ALA A 599 -34.35 7.92 7.33
N GLN A 600 -33.74 9.02 6.87
CA GLN A 600 -34.36 10.34 6.80
C GLN A 600 -35.68 10.28 6.01
N ARG A 601 -35.70 9.59 4.87
CA ARG A 601 -36.92 9.39 4.08
C ARG A 601 -37.96 8.55 4.82
N ALA A 602 -37.55 7.45 5.46
CA ALA A 602 -38.46 6.59 6.21
C ALA A 602 -39.11 7.34 7.40
N PHE A 603 -38.36 8.10 8.17
CA PHE A 603 -38.91 8.93 9.26
C PHE A 603 -39.82 10.04 8.75
N THR A 604 -39.48 10.66 7.62
CA THR A 604 -40.33 11.69 7.00
C THR A 604 -41.72 11.14 6.67
N LEU A 605 -41.79 9.92 6.13
CA LEU A 605 -43.04 9.29 5.70
C LEU A 605 -43.81 8.59 6.83
N PHE A 606 -43.11 7.92 7.75
CA PHE A 606 -43.71 6.97 8.70
C PHE A 606 -43.40 7.25 10.16
N GLY A 607 -42.48 8.18 10.46
CA GLY A 607 -42.16 8.57 11.84
C GLY A 607 -43.28 9.40 12.49
N THR A 608 -43.36 9.34 13.82
CA THR A 608 -44.21 10.25 14.61
C THR A 608 -43.65 11.67 14.57
N ASP A 609 -44.43 12.67 14.96
CA ASP A 609 -43.93 14.04 15.05
C ASP A 609 -42.79 14.18 16.06
N GLN A 610 -42.79 13.36 17.11
CA GLN A 610 -41.68 13.29 18.06
C GLN A 610 -40.42 12.74 17.40
N MET A 611 -40.50 11.60 16.72
CA MET A 611 -39.36 11.02 15.97
C MET A 611 -38.79 11.99 14.93
N LYS A 612 -39.66 12.72 14.22
CA LYS A 612 -39.22 13.71 13.24
C LYS A 612 -38.42 14.84 13.88
N ARG A 613 -38.86 15.34 15.04
CA ARG A 613 -38.12 16.37 15.81
C ARG A 613 -36.79 15.84 16.34
N ASP A 614 -36.75 14.59 16.79
CA ASP A 614 -35.58 14.04 17.46
C ASP A 614 -34.49 13.57 16.47
N TYR A 615 -34.88 12.90 15.38
CA TYR A 615 -33.92 12.24 14.48
C TYR A 615 -33.57 13.07 13.24
N LEU A 616 -34.53 13.74 12.59
CA LEU A 616 -34.26 14.40 11.30
C LEU A 616 -33.18 15.50 11.38
N PRO A 617 -33.15 16.38 12.41
CA PRO A 617 -32.09 17.39 12.52
C PRO A 617 -30.69 16.78 12.70
N LEU A 618 -30.59 15.63 13.37
CA LEU A 618 -29.32 14.94 13.62
C LEU A 618 -28.84 14.18 12.37
N LEU A 619 -29.75 13.48 11.67
CA LEU A 619 -29.46 12.75 10.44
C LEU A 619 -29.03 13.68 9.29
N ALA A 620 -29.53 14.92 9.29
CA ALA A 620 -29.19 15.95 8.31
C ALA A 620 -28.27 17.05 8.88
N SER A 621 -27.60 16.81 10.00
CA SER A 621 -26.67 17.79 10.58
C SER A 621 -25.44 17.92 9.70
N ARG A 622 -25.06 19.18 9.38
CA ARG A 622 -23.74 19.49 8.83
C ARG A 622 -22.66 19.67 9.90
N ASN A 623 -23.05 19.80 11.17
CA ASN A 623 -22.12 19.82 12.28
C ASN A 623 -21.68 18.38 12.61
N PRO A 624 -20.39 18.03 12.43
CA PRO A 624 -19.88 16.69 12.69
C PRO A 624 -20.05 16.22 14.13
N ASP A 625 -20.06 17.15 15.10
CA ASP A 625 -20.17 16.81 16.54
C ASP A 625 -21.57 16.34 16.93
N THR A 626 -22.58 16.66 16.12
CA THR A 626 -23.98 16.28 16.35
C THR A 626 -24.56 15.41 15.25
N ALA A 627 -23.84 15.22 14.14
CA ALA A 627 -24.30 14.41 13.02
C ALA A 627 -24.31 12.94 13.41
N ILE A 628 -25.45 12.28 13.18
CA ILE A 628 -25.61 10.85 13.40
C ILE A 628 -25.77 10.11 12.08
N THR A 629 -25.34 8.85 12.07
CA THR A 629 -25.46 7.95 10.92
C THR A 629 -26.39 6.79 11.24
N ALA A 630 -27.24 6.44 10.27
CA ALA A 630 -28.16 5.31 10.40
C ALA A 630 -27.68 4.09 9.60
N ALA A 631 -27.97 2.91 10.13
CA ALA A 631 -27.80 1.63 9.47
C ALA A 631 -29.16 1.01 9.07
N GLN A 632 -29.09 -0.05 8.26
CA GLN A 632 -30.25 -0.84 7.81
C GLN A 632 -30.03 -2.32 8.15
N TRP A 633 -30.80 -2.91 9.07
CA TRP A 633 -30.62 -4.29 9.52
C TRP A 633 -31.79 -5.21 9.14
N MET A 634 -31.71 -5.73 7.91
CA MET A 634 -32.73 -6.62 7.34
C MET A 634 -32.25 -8.07 7.28
N THR A 635 -31.02 -8.30 6.83
CA THR A 635 -30.52 -9.64 6.53
C THR A 635 -30.23 -10.47 7.77
N GLU A 636 -30.79 -11.67 7.81
CA GLU A 636 -30.56 -12.68 8.84
C GLU A 636 -30.05 -13.98 8.21
N ARG A 637 -29.73 -14.99 9.04
CA ARG A 637 -29.23 -16.29 8.55
C ARG A 637 -30.20 -16.98 7.58
N PRO A 638 -31.54 -16.98 7.80
CA PRO A 638 -32.46 -17.64 6.88
C PRO A 638 -32.56 -16.96 5.52
N GLY A 639 -32.30 -15.65 5.43
CA GLY A 639 -32.39 -14.93 4.16
C GLY A 639 -32.22 -13.42 4.26
N GLY A 640 -31.68 -12.84 3.19
CA GLY A 640 -31.67 -11.40 2.92
C GLY A 640 -32.68 -11.00 1.84
N SER A 641 -32.74 -11.74 0.73
CA SER A 641 -33.74 -11.53 -0.32
C SER A 641 -35.15 -11.86 0.16
N ASP A 642 -35.31 -12.91 0.95
CA ASP A 642 -36.57 -13.26 1.62
C ASP A 642 -36.50 -12.90 3.10
N VAL A 643 -36.92 -11.69 3.41
CA VAL A 643 -37.00 -11.20 4.81
C VAL A 643 -38.19 -11.80 5.57
N SER A 644 -39.11 -12.51 4.91
CA SER A 644 -40.30 -13.08 5.54
C SER A 644 -39.96 -14.11 6.62
N LEU A 645 -38.75 -14.69 6.54
CA LEU A 645 -38.16 -15.66 7.45
C LEU A 645 -37.38 -15.03 8.62
N THR A 646 -37.51 -13.73 8.85
CA THR A 646 -36.87 -13.02 9.99
C THR A 646 -37.20 -13.72 11.32
N GLU A 647 -36.16 -14.04 12.08
CA GLU A 647 -36.21 -14.70 13.40
C GLU A 647 -36.17 -13.69 14.55
N THR A 648 -35.64 -12.48 14.31
CA THR A 648 -35.65 -11.41 15.32
C THR A 648 -37.08 -11.09 15.75
N VAL A 649 -37.35 -11.07 17.05
CA VAL A 649 -38.66 -10.83 17.66
C VAL A 649 -38.71 -9.48 18.37
N ALA A 650 -39.90 -8.90 18.46
CA ALA A 650 -40.17 -7.66 19.15
C ALA A 650 -41.33 -7.84 20.13
N LYS A 651 -41.10 -7.56 21.42
CA LYS A 651 -42.12 -7.60 22.48
C LYS A 651 -42.42 -6.18 22.99
N PRO A 652 -43.70 -5.76 23.07
CA PRO A 652 -44.01 -4.42 23.53
C PRO A 652 -43.64 -4.24 25.01
N VAL A 653 -43.12 -3.06 25.37
CA VAL A 653 -42.79 -2.72 26.76
C VAL A 653 -44.07 -2.55 27.60
N SER A 654 -45.14 -2.02 27.00
CA SER A 654 -46.47 -1.91 27.62
C SER A 654 -47.56 -2.40 26.66
N SER A 655 -48.52 -3.15 27.19
CA SER A 655 -49.67 -3.66 26.42
C SER A 655 -50.69 -2.57 26.07
N SER A 656 -50.75 -1.46 26.81
CA SER A 656 -51.79 -0.44 26.63
C SER A 656 -51.65 0.37 25.33
N ASN A 657 -50.43 0.48 24.78
CA ASN A 657 -50.12 1.25 23.57
C ASN A 657 -49.34 0.44 22.51
N ALA A 658 -49.32 -0.89 22.59
CA ALA A 658 -48.46 -1.72 21.76
C ALA A 658 -48.62 -1.48 20.25
N THR A 659 -49.81 -1.16 19.76
CA THR A 659 -50.06 -0.95 18.32
C THR A 659 -49.78 0.48 17.84
N ALA A 660 -49.53 1.43 18.74
CA ALA A 660 -49.34 2.83 18.39
C ALA A 660 -47.97 3.06 17.72
N ASN A 661 -47.93 3.90 16.68
CA ASN A 661 -46.67 4.33 16.09
C ASN A 661 -45.81 5.04 17.15
N GLY A 662 -44.52 4.71 17.19
CA GLY A 662 -43.59 5.18 18.24
C GLY A 662 -43.66 4.42 19.56
N ALA A 663 -44.52 3.40 19.69
CA ALA A 663 -44.54 2.54 20.87
C ALA A 663 -43.19 1.85 21.11
N GLU A 664 -42.82 1.68 22.38
CA GLU A 664 -41.56 1.08 22.79
C GLU A 664 -41.64 -0.45 22.82
N TYR A 665 -40.56 -1.07 22.34
CA TYR A 665 -40.41 -2.51 22.21
C TYR A 665 -39.04 -2.96 22.71
N ILE A 666 -38.98 -4.21 23.18
CA ILE A 666 -37.76 -4.95 23.44
C ILE A 666 -37.52 -5.91 22.27
N ILE A 667 -36.34 -5.82 21.68
CA ILE A 667 -35.92 -6.60 20.51
C ILE A 667 -34.91 -7.67 20.95
N ASP A 668 -35.15 -8.90 20.51
CA ASP A 668 -34.25 -10.04 20.69
C ASP A 668 -34.05 -10.74 19.35
N GLY A 669 -32.80 -11.01 18.98
CA GLY A 669 -32.53 -11.69 17.71
C GLY A 669 -31.09 -11.61 17.25
N PHE A 670 -30.91 -11.81 15.94
CA PHE A 670 -29.60 -11.88 15.33
C PHE A 670 -29.60 -11.27 13.93
N LYS A 671 -28.67 -10.36 13.65
CA LYS A 671 -28.49 -9.73 12.34
C LYS A 671 -27.21 -10.22 11.68
N TRP A 672 -27.35 -10.79 10.49
CA TRP A 672 -26.27 -11.51 9.81
C TRP A 672 -25.34 -10.61 9.01
N PHE A 673 -25.85 -9.53 8.39
CA PHE A 673 -25.03 -8.48 7.79
C PHE A 673 -25.51 -7.12 8.27
N SER A 674 -24.68 -6.47 9.07
CA SER A 674 -24.94 -5.15 9.64
C SER A 674 -23.79 -4.24 9.25
N SER A 675 -23.99 -3.40 8.23
CA SER A 675 -22.98 -2.43 7.78
C SER A 675 -23.03 -1.14 8.61
N ALA A 676 -21.91 -0.41 8.63
CA ALA A 676 -21.73 0.83 9.38
C ALA A 676 -22.05 0.65 10.88
N THR A 677 -21.50 -0.41 11.49
CA THR A 677 -21.72 -0.72 12.91
C THR A 677 -21.07 0.26 13.87
N ASP A 678 -20.30 1.21 13.35
CA ASP A 678 -19.81 2.41 14.03
C ASP A 678 -20.85 3.55 14.06
N GLY A 679 -22.00 3.38 13.41
CA GLY A 679 -23.08 4.37 13.41
C GLY A 679 -23.86 4.40 14.73
N ASP A 680 -24.90 5.24 14.76
CA ASP A 680 -25.57 5.68 15.98
C ASP A 680 -26.92 5.01 16.19
N MET A 681 -27.60 4.65 15.10
CA MET A 681 -28.90 3.98 15.12
C MET A 681 -29.09 3.05 13.92
N SER A 682 -30.10 2.18 13.96
CA SER A 682 -30.49 1.34 12.84
C SER A 682 -32.01 1.26 12.66
N LEU A 683 -32.46 1.23 11.41
CA LEU A 683 -33.81 0.75 11.08
C LEU A 683 -33.75 -0.76 10.82
N ALA A 684 -34.51 -1.54 11.57
CA ALA A 684 -34.49 -2.99 11.52
C ALA A 684 -35.90 -3.59 11.41
N LEU A 685 -36.00 -4.76 10.79
CA LEU A 685 -37.21 -5.58 10.83
C LEU A 685 -37.18 -6.52 12.05
N ALA A 686 -38.32 -6.64 12.72
CA ALA A 686 -38.54 -7.65 13.76
C ALA A 686 -39.99 -8.14 13.74
N ARG A 687 -40.18 -9.37 14.19
CA ARG A 687 -41.46 -10.07 14.20
C ARG A 687 -42.24 -9.73 15.47
N THR A 688 -43.45 -9.21 15.28
CA THR A 688 -44.36 -8.86 16.38
C THR A 688 -45.46 -9.90 16.58
N SER A 689 -45.84 -10.62 15.52
CA SER A 689 -46.89 -11.65 15.56
C SER A 689 -46.93 -12.43 14.25
N GLY A 690 -47.32 -13.71 14.26
CA GLY A 690 -47.62 -14.48 13.04
C GLY A 690 -46.42 -14.74 12.11
N GLU A 691 -46.68 -15.46 11.01
CA GLU A 691 -45.65 -15.88 10.04
C GLU A 691 -45.55 -14.96 8.81
N GLY A 692 -44.43 -15.07 8.10
CA GLY A 692 -44.17 -14.36 6.85
C GLY A 692 -44.08 -12.83 7.00
N SER A 693 -44.12 -12.12 5.87
CA SER A 693 -43.89 -10.67 5.81
C SER A 693 -44.97 -9.82 6.51
N ARG A 694 -46.19 -10.36 6.67
CA ARG A 694 -47.29 -9.68 7.39
C ARG A 694 -47.07 -9.63 8.90
N GLY A 695 -46.19 -10.48 9.42
CA GLY A 695 -45.82 -10.48 10.83
C GLY A 695 -44.68 -9.55 11.22
N LEU A 696 -44.11 -8.82 10.25
CA LEU A 696 -42.92 -7.99 10.44
C LEU A 696 -43.28 -6.52 10.56
N SER A 697 -42.62 -5.85 11.50
CA SER A 697 -42.71 -4.41 11.74
C SER A 697 -41.32 -3.78 11.68
N THR A 698 -41.25 -2.49 11.37
CA THR A 698 -39.98 -1.73 11.31
C THR A 698 -39.76 -1.02 12.63
N PHE A 699 -38.52 -1.04 13.11
CA PHE A 699 -38.14 -0.45 14.38
C PHE A 699 -36.92 0.46 14.22
N ALA A 700 -36.95 1.60 14.91
CA ALA A 700 -35.78 2.43 15.15
C ALA A 700 -35.07 1.94 16.41
N ILE A 701 -33.82 1.53 16.26
CA ILE A 701 -33.00 0.93 17.31
C ILE A 701 -31.75 1.80 17.50
N PRO A 702 -31.62 2.55 18.61
CA PRO A 702 -30.37 3.22 18.97
C PRO A 702 -29.26 2.19 19.26
N MET A 703 -28.02 2.48 18.87
CA MET A 703 -26.89 1.59 19.11
C MET A 703 -26.44 1.56 20.57
N ARG A 704 -26.57 2.70 21.26
CA ARG A 704 -26.17 2.91 22.65
C ARG A 704 -27.29 3.55 23.45
N ASN A 705 -27.28 3.28 24.75
CA ASN A 705 -28.12 3.98 25.71
C ASN A 705 -27.63 5.42 25.93
N PRO A 706 -28.45 6.32 26.51
CA PRO A 706 -28.03 7.70 26.80
C PRO A 706 -26.79 7.82 27.69
N ASP A 707 -26.49 6.81 28.50
CA ASP A 707 -25.29 6.74 29.36
C ASP A 707 -24.04 6.21 28.62
N GLY A 708 -24.14 5.93 27.32
CA GLY A 708 -23.06 5.42 26.48
C GLY A 708 -22.86 3.89 26.53
N THR A 709 -23.61 3.18 27.38
CA THR A 709 -23.58 1.70 27.42
C THR A 709 -24.25 1.09 26.20
N THR A 710 -24.01 -0.20 25.92
CA THR A 710 -24.66 -0.88 24.80
C THR A 710 -26.18 -1.00 25.03
N ASN A 711 -26.99 -0.73 24.00
CA ASN A 711 -28.44 -0.98 24.00
C ASN A 711 -28.73 -2.47 23.73
N GLY A 712 -28.03 -3.39 24.41
CA GLY A 712 -28.19 -4.83 24.20
C GLY A 712 -27.69 -5.34 22.84
N ILE A 713 -26.79 -4.60 22.16
CA ILE A 713 -26.24 -4.95 20.85
C ILE A 713 -24.79 -5.42 21.03
N TYR A 714 -24.49 -6.63 20.54
CA TYR A 714 -23.19 -7.27 20.70
C TYR A 714 -22.62 -7.76 19.38
N ILE A 715 -21.34 -7.50 19.14
CA ILE A 715 -20.65 -7.75 17.87
C ILE A 715 -19.94 -9.11 17.91
N HIS A 716 -20.42 -10.10 17.15
CA HIS A 716 -19.79 -11.43 17.12
C HIS A 716 -18.42 -11.41 16.43
N ARG A 717 -18.39 -10.80 15.25
CA ARG A 717 -17.19 -10.62 14.41
C ARG A 717 -17.46 -9.57 13.33
N LEU A 718 -16.37 -9.03 12.78
CA LEU A 718 -16.39 -8.33 11.50
C LEU A 718 -16.36 -9.33 10.34
N LYS A 719 -17.01 -8.99 9.23
CA LYS A 719 -16.98 -9.77 8.00
C LYS A 719 -15.62 -9.57 7.32
N ASN A 720 -15.01 -10.67 6.87
CA ASN A 720 -13.89 -10.63 5.93
C ASN A 720 -14.47 -10.58 4.51
N LYS A 721 -14.25 -9.48 3.79
CA LYS A 721 -15.00 -9.12 2.56
C LYS A 721 -14.06 -9.00 1.36
N PHE A 722 -14.59 -9.30 0.16
CA PHE A 722 -13.90 -9.11 -1.12
C PHE A 722 -13.56 -7.63 -1.37
N GLY A 723 -14.56 -6.76 -1.32
CA GLY A 723 -14.44 -5.30 -1.33
C GLY A 723 -15.10 -4.66 -0.11
N THR A 724 -15.21 -3.34 -0.11
CA THR A 724 -15.72 -2.49 0.98
C THR A 724 -14.96 -2.66 2.30
N LYS A 725 -13.66 -2.93 2.22
CA LYS A 725 -12.85 -3.37 3.37
C LYS A 725 -12.78 -2.35 4.51
N TYR A 726 -12.84 -1.07 4.19
CA TYR A 726 -12.83 0.01 5.19
C TYR A 726 -14.17 0.13 5.96
N LEU A 727 -15.28 -0.23 5.33
CA LEU A 727 -16.62 -0.20 5.94
C LEU A 727 -16.74 -1.32 6.99
N PRO A 728 -16.97 -1.01 8.28
CA PRO A 728 -17.22 -2.04 9.27
C PRO A 728 -18.56 -2.70 9.01
N THR A 729 -18.54 -3.99 8.68
CA THR A 729 -19.73 -4.83 8.53
C THR A 729 -19.63 -5.99 9.51
N ALA A 730 -20.64 -6.18 10.35
CA ALA A 730 -20.60 -7.17 11.42
C ALA A 730 -21.81 -8.11 11.46
N GLU A 731 -21.61 -9.20 12.21
CA GLU A 731 -22.67 -10.05 12.76
C GLU A 731 -23.04 -9.56 14.15
N LEU A 732 -24.33 -9.32 14.39
CA LEU A 732 -24.82 -8.76 15.66
C LEU A 732 -25.80 -9.72 16.34
N SER A 733 -25.64 -9.91 17.64
CA SER A 733 -26.74 -10.35 18.49
C SER A 733 -27.41 -9.14 19.12
N ILE A 734 -28.72 -9.22 19.21
CA ILE A 734 -29.57 -8.22 19.87
C ILE A 734 -30.23 -8.96 21.03
N ASN A 735 -29.98 -8.49 22.25
CA ASN A 735 -30.47 -9.10 23.49
C ASN A 735 -31.03 -8.00 24.38
N GLY A 736 -32.35 -7.90 24.43
CA GLY A 736 -33.05 -6.93 25.25
C GLY A 736 -32.97 -5.47 24.75
N ALA A 737 -32.73 -5.23 23.45
CA ALA A 737 -32.53 -3.88 22.95
C ALA A 737 -33.83 -3.07 22.93
N LYS A 738 -33.80 -1.84 23.43
CA LYS A 738 -34.94 -0.92 23.37
C LYS A 738 -35.06 -0.34 21.97
N ALA A 739 -36.27 -0.32 21.44
CA ALA A 739 -36.57 0.19 20.11
C ALA A 739 -37.95 0.83 20.05
N GLN A 740 -38.18 1.66 19.02
CA GLN A 740 -39.47 2.30 18.78
C GLN A 740 -40.08 1.81 17.46
N LEU A 741 -41.37 1.48 17.47
CA LEU A 741 -42.12 1.11 16.25
C LEU A 741 -42.16 2.29 15.28
N VAL A 742 -41.82 2.05 14.00
CA VAL A 742 -41.89 3.05 12.92
C VAL A 742 -42.96 2.65 11.90
N GLY A 743 -44.03 3.43 11.85
CA GLY A 743 -45.18 3.18 10.97
C GLY A 743 -46.21 2.23 11.58
N GLU A 744 -46.93 1.51 10.73
CA GLU A 744 -48.01 0.60 11.14
C GLU A 744 -47.49 -0.80 11.51
N LEU A 745 -48.06 -1.38 12.57
CA LEU A 745 -47.77 -2.75 12.99
C LEU A 745 -48.07 -3.76 11.87
N GLY A 746 -47.15 -4.70 11.59
CA GLY A 746 -47.28 -5.71 10.53
C GLY A 746 -47.05 -5.17 9.11
N ARG A 747 -46.69 -3.89 8.97
CA ARG A 747 -46.41 -3.22 7.68
C ARG A 747 -44.93 -2.86 7.51
N GLY A 748 -44.04 -3.52 8.25
CA GLY A 748 -42.61 -3.19 8.28
C GLY A 748 -41.94 -3.24 6.90
N VAL A 749 -42.20 -4.29 6.11
CA VAL A 749 -41.64 -4.41 4.75
C VAL A 749 -42.08 -3.24 3.85
N SER A 750 -43.31 -2.72 4.05
CA SER A 750 -43.81 -1.56 3.30
C SER A 750 -43.14 -0.26 3.74
N ALA A 751 -42.88 -0.09 5.04
CA ALA A 751 -42.22 1.10 5.58
C ALA A 751 -40.75 1.18 5.15
N ILE A 752 -39.99 0.09 5.37
CA ILE A 752 -38.56 0.03 5.04
C ILE A 752 -38.28 0.08 3.53
N ALA A 753 -39.26 -0.25 2.68
CA ALA A 753 -39.11 -0.12 1.23
C ALA A 753 -38.84 1.32 0.77
N SER A 754 -39.25 2.34 1.54
CA SER A 754 -38.91 3.74 1.26
C SER A 754 -37.41 4.01 1.38
N MET A 755 -36.75 3.40 2.37
CA MET A 755 -35.30 3.44 2.56
C MET A 755 -34.59 2.70 1.42
N LEU A 756 -35.08 1.51 1.06
CA LEU A 756 -34.53 0.72 -0.06
C LEU A 756 -34.54 1.48 -1.39
N ASN A 757 -35.58 2.27 -1.66
CA ASN A 757 -35.65 3.02 -2.91
C ASN A 757 -34.55 4.09 -2.99
N ILE A 758 -34.21 4.74 -1.88
CA ILE A 758 -33.09 5.70 -1.81
C ILE A 758 -31.77 4.97 -1.99
N THR A 759 -31.51 3.91 -1.21
CA THR A 759 -30.23 3.19 -1.24
C THR A 759 -29.98 2.52 -2.60
N ARG A 760 -31.03 2.10 -3.31
CA ARG A 760 -30.94 1.58 -4.70
C ARG A 760 -30.49 2.64 -5.72
N VAL A 761 -30.89 3.90 -5.57
CA VAL A 761 -30.42 4.99 -6.45
C VAL A 761 -28.98 5.37 -6.12
N HIS A 762 -28.60 5.42 -4.83
CA HIS A 762 -27.20 5.55 -4.41
C HIS A 762 -26.33 4.45 -5.01
N SER A 763 -26.77 3.20 -4.90
CA SER A 763 -26.10 2.02 -5.46
C SER A 763 -25.81 2.16 -6.97
N ALA A 764 -26.80 2.60 -7.74
CA ALA A 764 -26.62 2.83 -9.18
C ALA A 764 -25.58 3.92 -9.48
N ILE A 765 -25.60 5.01 -8.70
CA ILE A 765 -24.70 6.14 -8.86
C ILE A 765 -23.27 5.79 -8.44
N SER A 766 -23.08 5.04 -7.36
CA SER A 766 -21.77 4.53 -6.92
C SER A 766 -21.09 3.73 -8.03
N CYS A 767 -21.80 2.77 -8.64
CA CYS A 767 -21.28 1.99 -9.76
C CYS A 767 -20.93 2.84 -10.98
N THR A 768 -21.83 3.75 -11.35
CA THR A 768 -21.63 4.67 -12.47
C THR A 768 -20.39 5.54 -12.23
N THR A 769 -20.18 5.98 -10.99
CA THR A 769 -19.03 6.77 -10.57
C THR A 769 -17.73 5.96 -10.62
N GLY A 770 -17.73 4.72 -10.12
CA GLY A 770 -16.57 3.84 -10.16
C GLY A 770 -16.09 3.62 -11.61
N LEU A 771 -17.01 3.38 -12.54
CA LEU A 771 -16.66 3.28 -13.97
C LEU A 771 -16.07 4.59 -14.51
N GLY A 772 -16.71 5.73 -14.22
CA GLY A 772 -16.21 7.04 -14.65
C GLY A 772 -14.80 7.35 -14.14
N HIS A 773 -14.51 6.98 -12.89
CA HIS A 773 -13.18 7.15 -12.29
C HIS A 773 -12.13 6.24 -12.93
N CYS A 774 -12.42 4.95 -13.11
CA CYS A 774 -11.50 4.03 -13.78
C CYS A 774 -11.25 4.41 -15.25
N LEU A 775 -12.25 4.96 -15.95
CA LEU A 775 -12.07 5.56 -17.27
C LEU A 775 -11.16 6.78 -17.24
N ALA A 776 -11.23 7.61 -16.19
CA ALA A 776 -10.32 8.75 -16.04
C ALA A 776 -8.88 8.29 -15.83
N ILE A 777 -8.66 7.24 -15.03
CA ILE A 777 -7.35 6.60 -14.85
C ILE A 777 -6.82 6.05 -16.18
N ALA A 778 -7.63 5.28 -16.90
CA ALA A 778 -7.24 4.70 -18.19
C ALA A 778 -6.85 5.79 -19.22
N ARG A 779 -7.66 6.86 -19.31
CA ARG A 779 -7.37 8.00 -20.19
C ARG A 779 -6.08 8.72 -19.80
N ALA A 780 -5.87 8.99 -18.51
CA ALA A 780 -4.66 9.64 -18.03
C ALA A 780 -3.40 8.78 -18.27
N PHE A 781 -3.50 7.47 -18.06
CA PHE A 781 -2.40 6.54 -18.37
C PHE A 781 -2.09 6.48 -19.86
N ALA A 782 -3.12 6.48 -20.73
CA ALA A 782 -2.93 6.46 -22.17
C ALA A 782 -2.14 7.68 -22.69
N GLN A 783 -2.21 8.81 -22.00
CA GLN A 783 -1.47 10.04 -22.32
C GLN A 783 0.02 9.97 -22.00
N VAL A 784 0.44 9.07 -21.12
CA VAL A 784 1.85 8.96 -20.67
C VAL A 784 2.51 7.62 -21.06
N ARG A 785 1.71 6.65 -21.50
CA ARG A 785 2.20 5.31 -21.86
C ARG A 785 2.68 5.27 -23.30
N HIS A 786 3.96 5.00 -23.49
CA HIS A 786 4.52 4.78 -24.82
C HIS A 786 4.28 3.35 -25.31
N VAL A 787 3.88 3.19 -26.57
CA VAL A 787 3.66 1.92 -27.28
C VAL A 787 4.24 1.98 -28.71
N GLY A 788 4.74 0.86 -29.23
CA GLY A 788 5.21 0.79 -30.63
C GLY A 788 6.73 0.91 -30.87
N GLY A 789 7.56 0.74 -29.84
CA GLY A 789 9.02 0.65 -30.01
C GLY A 789 9.68 1.93 -30.54
N LYS A 790 10.61 1.82 -31.51
CA LYS A 790 11.47 2.92 -32.00
C LYS A 790 10.71 4.13 -32.60
N ASN A 791 9.41 4.00 -32.87
CA ASN A 791 8.59 5.05 -33.48
C ASN A 791 7.85 5.94 -32.45
N GLY A 792 7.94 5.66 -31.15
CA GLY A 792 7.61 6.62 -30.08
C GLY A 792 6.16 7.08 -29.95
N GLY A 793 5.16 6.26 -30.30
CA GLY A 793 3.74 6.63 -30.15
C GLY A 793 3.23 6.51 -28.70
N LEU A 794 2.32 7.39 -28.30
CA LEU A 794 1.56 7.25 -27.05
C LEU A 794 0.38 6.28 -27.25
N LEU A 795 -0.04 5.60 -26.18
CA LEU A 795 -1.17 4.68 -26.17
C LEU A 795 -2.48 5.37 -26.58
N LEU A 796 -2.60 6.67 -26.30
CA LEU A 796 -3.74 7.49 -26.75
C LEU A 796 -3.90 7.54 -28.28
N HIS A 797 -2.82 7.33 -29.05
CA HIS A 797 -2.86 7.32 -30.52
C HIS A 797 -3.16 5.92 -31.07
N ASN A 798 -3.30 4.92 -30.20
CA ASN A 798 -3.68 3.58 -30.62
C ASN A 798 -5.21 3.52 -30.83
N GLU A 799 -5.63 3.36 -32.09
CA GLU A 799 -7.03 3.33 -32.48
C GLU A 799 -7.79 2.16 -31.84
N MET A 800 -7.15 1.00 -31.69
CA MET A 800 -7.75 -0.18 -31.05
C MET A 800 -8.01 0.08 -29.55
N HIS A 801 -7.07 0.73 -28.87
CA HIS A 801 -7.24 1.14 -27.47
C HIS A 801 -8.39 2.15 -27.33
N THR A 802 -8.45 3.13 -28.23
CA THR A 802 -9.51 4.14 -28.25
C THR A 802 -10.88 3.51 -28.50
N ALA A 803 -11.00 2.60 -29.46
CA ALA A 803 -12.25 1.87 -29.74
C ALA A 803 -12.70 1.02 -28.53
N ALA A 804 -11.77 0.37 -27.83
CA ALA A 804 -12.08 -0.39 -26.63
C ALA A 804 -12.61 0.50 -25.49
N LEU A 805 -11.95 1.63 -25.21
CA LEU A 805 -12.40 2.58 -24.19
C LEU A 805 -13.70 3.29 -24.57
N ALA A 806 -13.96 3.53 -25.86
CA ALA A 806 -15.19 4.15 -26.34
C ALA A 806 -16.43 3.33 -25.96
N GLN A 807 -16.34 1.99 -25.96
CA GLN A 807 -17.44 1.13 -25.51
C GLN A 807 -17.73 1.29 -24.01
N SER A 808 -16.69 1.37 -23.17
CA SER A 808 -16.86 1.58 -21.73
C SER A 808 -17.36 3.00 -21.41
N GLU A 809 -16.89 4.02 -22.12
CA GLU A 809 -17.40 5.40 -22.04
C GLU A 809 -18.87 5.49 -22.47
N LEU A 810 -19.28 4.74 -23.50
CA LEU A 810 -20.67 4.68 -23.94
C LEU A 810 -21.59 4.14 -22.83
N VAL A 811 -21.18 3.05 -22.16
CA VAL A 811 -21.89 2.52 -20.99
C VAL A 811 -21.97 3.57 -19.88
N HIS A 812 -20.85 4.25 -19.59
CA HIS A 812 -20.81 5.31 -18.57
C HIS A 812 -21.80 6.44 -18.87
N ARG A 813 -21.86 6.92 -20.11
CA ARG A 813 -22.81 7.96 -20.56
C ARG A 813 -24.26 7.49 -20.43
N ALA A 814 -24.59 6.30 -20.92
CA ALA A 814 -25.94 5.75 -20.81
C ALA A 814 -26.40 5.65 -19.35
N LEU A 815 -25.52 5.20 -18.46
CA LEU A 815 -25.80 5.09 -17.03
C LEU A 815 -25.91 6.46 -16.35
N LEU A 816 -25.04 7.43 -16.66
CA LEU A 816 -25.14 8.79 -16.12
C LEU A 816 -26.49 9.42 -16.44
N HIS A 817 -26.90 9.34 -17.71
CA HIS A 817 -28.17 9.87 -18.17
C HIS A 817 -29.34 9.21 -17.43
N PHE A 818 -29.34 7.89 -17.28
CA PHE A 818 -30.41 7.18 -16.62
C PHE A 818 -30.43 7.42 -15.09
N CYS A 819 -29.27 7.40 -14.42
CA CYS A 819 -29.13 7.66 -13.00
C CYS A 819 -29.61 9.07 -12.62
N PHE A 820 -29.15 10.12 -13.30
CA PHE A 820 -29.48 11.50 -12.94
C PHE A 820 -30.94 11.88 -13.30
N ASN A 821 -31.51 11.29 -14.35
CA ASN A 821 -32.95 11.42 -14.59
C ASN A 821 -33.78 10.73 -13.51
N THR A 822 -33.35 9.56 -13.03
CA THR A 822 -34.01 8.87 -11.91
C THR A 822 -33.87 9.67 -10.62
N ALA A 823 -32.72 10.30 -10.38
CA ALA A 823 -32.51 11.22 -9.26
C ALA A 823 -33.48 12.42 -9.30
N LEU A 824 -33.75 12.98 -10.49
CA LEU A 824 -34.74 14.05 -10.64
C LEU A 824 -36.17 13.55 -10.37
N LEU A 825 -36.54 12.36 -10.84
CA LEU A 825 -37.84 11.75 -10.53
C LEU A 825 -37.99 11.52 -9.02
N LEU A 826 -36.93 11.07 -8.35
CA LEU A 826 -36.89 10.92 -6.91
C LEU A 826 -37.09 12.27 -6.21
N GLY A 827 -36.36 13.31 -6.61
CA GLY A 827 -36.52 14.67 -6.07
C GLY A 827 -37.94 15.22 -6.26
N LYS A 828 -38.55 14.98 -7.43
CA LYS A 828 -39.97 15.32 -7.65
C LYS A 828 -40.89 14.59 -6.69
N SER A 829 -40.67 13.29 -6.42
CA SER A 829 -41.46 12.51 -5.44
C SER A 829 -41.32 12.98 -3.99
N GLU A 830 -40.34 13.82 -3.73
CA GLU A 830 -40.05 14.42 -2.45
C GLU A 830 -40.47 15.89 -2.38
N ALA A 831 -40.91 16.51 -3.48
CA ALA A 831 -41.29 17.93 -3.53
C ALA A 831 -42.30 18.32 -2.43
N GLY A 832 -42.14 19.53 -1.89
CA GLY A 832 -42.98 20.05 -0.80
C GLY A 832 -44.42 20.35 -1.24
N VAL A 833 -45.31 20.63 -0.27
CA VAL A 833 -46.74 20.93 -0.52
C VAL A 833 -46.94 22.12 -1.46
N ASN A 834 -45.99 23.07 -1.47
CA ASN A 834 -46.02 24.28 -2.30
C ASN A 834 -45.31 24.13 -3.66
N GLU A 835 -44.76 22.95 -3.96
CA GLU A 835 -44.08 22.66 -5.22
C GLU A 835 -44.95 21.72 -6.08
N LYS A 836 -44.76 21.78 -7.41
CA LYS A 836 -45.39 20.80 -8.30
C LYS A 836 -44.74 19.44 -8.05
N GLY A 837 -45.44 18.59 -7.29
CA GLY A 837 -45.08 17.18 -7.10
C GLY A 837 -45.07 16.39 -8.41
N PRO A 838 -44.71 15.09 -8.36
CA PRO A 838 -44.61 14.28 -9.56
C PRO A 838 -46.00 14.07 -10.16
N THR A 839 -46.10 14.10 -11.48
CA THR A 839 -47.29 13.62 -12.19
C THR A 839 -47.54 12.13 -11.87
N HIS A 840 -48.75 11.65 -12.15
CA HIS A 840 -49.06 10.23 -12.00
C HIS A 840 -48.11 9.35 -12.82
N SER A 841 -47.82 9.74 -14.07
CA SER A 841 -46.86 9.05 -14.94
C SER A 841 -45.46 9.02 -14.34
N GLU A 842 -44.95 10.16 -13.83
CA GLU A 842 -43.62 10.22 -13.19
C GLU A 842 -43.52 9.34 -11.94
N SER A 843 -44.56 9.33 -11.09
CA SER A 843 -44.61 8.47 -9.91
C SER A 843 -44.57 6.98 -10.28
N MET A 844 -45.32 6.61 -11.32
CA MET A 844 -45.39 5.25 -11.84
C MET A 844 -44.05 4.82 -12.46
N ARG A 845 -43.40 5.72 -13.23
CA ARG A 845 -42.06 5.48 -13.79
C ARG A 845 -41.00 5.34 -12.71
N LEU A 846 -40.96 6.22 -11.71
CA LEU A 846 -40.00 6.12 -10.61
C LEU A 846 -40.08 4.74 -9.92
N ARG A 847 -41.30 4.27 -9.64
CA ARG A 847 -41.51 2.97 -9.01
C ARG A 847 -41.03 1.80 -9.88
N LEU A 848 -41.19 1.89 -11.20
CA LEU A 848 -40.70 0.88 -12.14
C LEU A 848 -39.18 0.93 -12.33
N LEU A 849 -38.64 2.14 -12.50
CA LEU A 849 -37.25 2.35 -12.90
C LEU A 849 -36.26 2.19 -11.74
N THR A 850 -36.66 2.41 -10.49
CA THR A 850 -35.77 2.26 -9.32
C THR A 850 -35.10 0.87 -9.22
N PRO A 851 -35.82 -0.27 -9.25
CA PRO A 851 -35.19 -1.60 -9.27
C PRO A 851 -34.42 -1.88 -10.57
N VAL A 852 -34.84 -1.28 -11.70
CA VAL A 852 -34.16 -1.42 -13.00
C VAL A 852 -32.80 -0.74 -12.96
N ILE A 853 -32.74 0.56 -12.66
CA ILE A 853 -31.50 1.34 -12.72
C ILE A 853 -30.43 0.79 -11.78
N LYS A 854 -30.82 0.37 -10.58
CA LYS A 854 -29.89 -0.27 -9.63
C LYS A 854 -29.22 -1.48 -10.25
N THR A 855 -30.02 -2.41 -10.74
CA THR A 855 -29.53 -3.66 -11.33
C THR A 855 -28.73 -3.40 -12.60
N PHE A 856 -29.26 -2.54 -13.47
CA PHE A 856 -28.68 -2.22 -14.77
C PHE A 856 -27.31 -1.56 -14.61
N ALA A 857 -27.20 -0.52 -13.77
CA ALA A 857 -25.93 0.14 -13.48
C ALA A 857 -24.93 -0.79 -12.78
N ALA A 858 -25.38 -1.55 -11.76
CA ALA A 858 -24.49 -2.45 -11.02
C ALA A 858 -23.88 -3.54 -11.90
N ASP A 859 -24.64 -4.06 -12.87
CA ASP A 859 -24.17 -5.11 -13.76
C ASP A 859 -23.27 -4.57 -14.88
N LEU A 860 -23.73 -3.53 -15.60
CA LEU A 860 -23.01 -2.96 -16.74
C LEU A 860 -21.72 -2.26 -16.29
N ALA A 861 -21.78 -1.39 -15.29
CA ALA A 861 -20.60 -0.64 -14.86
C ALA A 861 -19.49 -1.59 -14.38
N THR A 862 -19.86 -2.55 -13.52
CA THR A 862 -18.90 -3.50 -12.94
C THR A 862 -18.26 -4.39 -14.01
N SER A 863 -18.99 -4.75 -15.06
CA SER A 863 -18.47 -5.54 -16.18
C SER A 863 -17.44 -4.78 -17.03
N GLU A 864 -17.52 -3.45 -17.07
CA GLU A 864 -16.59 -2.60 -17.82
C GLU A 864 -15.32 -2.23 -17.01
N LEU A 865 -15.35 -2.34 -15.67
CA LEU A 865 -14.20 -2.01 -14.82
C LEU A 865 -12.97 -2.87 -15.12
N THR A 866 -13.17 -4.15 -15.45
CA THR A 866 -12.07 -5.07 -15.81
C THR A 866 -11.41 -4.67 -17.13
N LYS A 867 -12.15 -4.08 -18.07
CA LYS A 867 -11.58 -3.53 -19.31
C LYS A 867 -10.77 -2.27 -19.04
N CYS A 868 -11.21 -1.43 -18.11
CA CYS A 868 -10.41 -0.29 -17.65
C CYS A 868 -9.11 -0.74 -16.97
N MET A 869 -9.14 -1.85 -16.22
CA MET A 869 -7.94 -2.47 -15.65
C MET A 869 -7.00 -2.97 -16.74
N GLU A 870 -7.53 -3.70 -17.72
CA GLU A 870 -6.78 -4.22 -18.87
C GLU A 870 -6.13 -3.09 -19.69
N ALA A 871 -6.77 -1.93 -19.79
CA ALA A 871 -6.26 -0.75 -20.48
C ALA A 871 -4.91 -0.24 -19.95
N LEU A 872 -4.55 -0.58 -18.70
CA LEU A 872 -3.25 -0.28 -18.08
C LEU A 872 -2.24 -1.45 -18.18
N GLY A 873 -2.66 -2.62 -18.66
CA GLY A 873 -1.87 -3.85 -18.66
C GLY A 873 -1.48 -4.28 -17.24
N GLY A 874 -0.21 -4.69 -17.06
CA GLY A 874 0.30 -5.12 -15.75
C GLY A 874 0.15 -4.07 -14.65
N GLN A 875 0.22 -2.77 -14.98
CA GLN A 875 0.00 -1.69 -14.02
C GLN A 875 -1.43 -1.68 -13.48
N GLY A 876 -2.42 -2.00 -14.31
CA GLY A 876 -3.82 -2.05 -13.87
C GLY A 876 -4.08 -3.11 -12.80
N TYR A 877 -3.26 -4.16 -12.78
CA TYR A 877 -3.35 -5.24 -11.79
C TYR A 877 -2.69 -4.89 -10.45
N MET A 878 -2.00 -3.74 -10.35
CA MET A 878 -1.39 -3.24 -9.11
C MET A 878 -2.45 -2.53 -8.26
N VAL A 879 -2.46 -2.79 -6.95
CA VAL A 879 -3.49 -2.29 -6.02
C VAL A 879 -3.40 -0.77 -5.87
N GLU A 880 -2.21 -0.21 -6.06
CA GLU A 880 -1.87 1.21 -5.94
C GLU A 880 -2.60 2.10 -6.95
N ASN A 881 -3.04 1.55 -8.08
CA ASN A 881 -3.83 2.27 -9.08
C ASN A 881 -5.34 2.23 -8.81
N GLU A 882 -5.77 1.58 -7.72
CA GLU A 882 -7.13 1.58 -7.16
C GLU A 882 -8.22 0.92 -8.04
N ILE A 883 -7.98 0.62 -9.32
CA ILE A 883 -8.96 -0.05 -10.21
C ILE A 883 -9.40 -1.39 -9.63
N GLY A 884 -8.47 -2.18 -9.09
CA GLY A 884 -8.78 -3.45 -8.42
C GLY A 884 -9.71 -3.26 -7.21
N THR A 885 -9.54 -2.18 -6.46
CA THR A 885 -10.43 -1.80 -5.35
C THR A 885 -11.82 -1.46 -5.87
N PHE A 886 -11.96 -0.66 -6.93
CA PHE A 886 -13.26 -0.37 -7.54
C PHE A 886 -13.95 -1.61 -8.12
N ILE A 887 -13.20 -2.55 -8.71
CA ILE A 887 -13.77 -3.84 -9.14
C ILE A 887 -14.37 -4.56 -7.92
N ALA A 888 -13.64 -4.62 -6.80
CA ALA A 888 -14.12 -5.28 -5.60
C ALA A 888 -15.32 -4.57 -4.97
N ASP A 889 -15.27 -3.24 -4.89
CA ASP A 889 -16.29 -2.41 -4.26
C ASP A 889 -17.57 -2.37 -5.10
N CYS A 890 -17.49 -2.11 -6.41
CA CYS A 890 -18.67 -2.10 -7.28
C CYS A 890 -19.32 -3.49 -7.43
N ASN A 891 -18.58 -4.59 -7.24
CA ASN A 891 -19.21 -5.92 -7.25
C ASN A 891 -20.20 -6.12 -6.10
N VAL A 892 -20.06 -5.41 -4.98
CA VAL A 892 -21.04 -5.48 -3.88
C VAL A 892 -22.42 -4.99 -4.31
N GLU A 893 -22.46 -4.05 -5.27
CA GLU A 893 -23.66 -3.40 -5.78
C GLU A 893 -24.55 -4.38 -6.55
N ARG A 894 -24.01 -5.50 -7.04
CA ARG A 894 -24.79 -6.59 -7.66
C ARG A 894 -25.48 -7.48 -6.62
N ILE A 895 -25.11 -7.35 -5.34
CA ILE A 895 -25.50 -8.25 -4.25
C ILE A 895 -26.44 -7.55 -3.26
N TRP A 896 -26.01 -6.44 -2.65
CA TRP A 896 -26.78 -5.79 -1.59
C TRP A 896 -28.04 -5.11 -2.13
N GLU A 897 -28.99 -4.76 -1.27
CA GLU A 897 -30.26 -4.07 -1.63
C GLU A 897 -31.12 -4.77 -2.71
N GLY A 898 -30.85 -6.05 -2.96
CA GLY A 898 -31.51 -6.91 -3.93
C GLY A 898 -30.58 -7.34 -5.06
N THR A 899 -30.43 -8.65 -5.25
CA THR A 899 -29.68 -9.20 -6.39
C THR A 899 -30.42 -8.96 -7.70
N THR A 900 -29.72 -9.13 -8.83
CA THR A 900 -30.29 -8.99 -10.19
C THR A 900 -31.61 -9.75 -10.35
N ASN A 901 -31.68 -11.01 -9.91
CA ASN A 901 -32.89 -11.83 -10.04
C ASN A 901 -34.00 -11.37 -9.09
N THR A 902 -33.66 -10.99 -7.85
CA THR A 902 -34.64 -10.47 -6.89
C THR A 902 -35.27 -9.17 -7.41
N LEU A 903 -34.49 -8.27 -8.00
CA LEU A 903 -34.99 -7.00 -8.54
C LEU A 903 -35.72 -7.19 -9.89
N ALA A 904 -35.34 -8.18 -10.70
CA ALA A 904 -36.11 -8.58 -11.87
C ALA A 904 -37.54 -9.04 -11.49
N LEU A 905 -37.66 -9.82 -10.40
CA LEU A 905 -38.97 -10.18 -9.85
C LEU A 905 -39.71 -8.98 -9.25
N ASP A 906 -38.99 -8.02 -8.67
CA ASP A 906 -39.57 -6.77 -8.18
C ASP A 906 -40.19 -5.94 -9.33
N VAL A 907 -39.53 -5.88 -10.49
CA VAL A 907 -40.09 -5.23 -11.70
C VAL A 907 -41.43 -5.86 -12.08
N VAL A 908 -41.50 -7.19 -12.16
CA VAL A 908 -42.76 -7.91 -12.44
C VAL A 908 -43.80 -7.65 -11.34
N ARG A 909 -43.39 -7.63 -10.08
CA ARG A 909 -44.26 -7.29 -8.93
C ARG A 909 -44.83 -5.88 -9.05
N VAL A 910 -44.04 -4.90 -9.47
CA VAL A 910 -44.49 -3.51 -9.68
C VAL A 910 -45.50 -3.44 -10.82
N ILE A 911 -45.21 -4.10 -11.95
CA ILE A 911 -46.11 -4.16 -13.10
C ILE A 911 -47.45 -4.78 -12.70
N HIS A 912 -47.41 -5.94 -12.03
CA HIS A 912 -48.62 -6.62 -11.57
C HIS A 912 -49.38 -5.81 -10.52
N GLY A 913 -48.69 -5.30 -9.51
CA GLY A 913 -49.29 -4.52 -8.41
C GLY A 913 -49.89 -3.18 -8.85
N THR A 914 -49.42 -2.62 -9.97
CA THR A 914 -49.99 -1.40 -10.59
C THR A 914 -51.00 -1.72 -11.69
N LYS A 915 -51.34 -3.00 -11.92
CA LYS A 915 -52.23 -3.47 -13.00
C LYS A 915 -51.78 -2.98 -14.38
N GLY A 916 -50.47 -3.00 -14.64
CA GLY A 916 -49.87 -2.57 -15.91
C GLY A 916 -49.67 -1.06 -16.07
N LYS A 917 -50.23 -0.22 -15.19
CA LYS A 917 -50.14 1.25 -15.30
C LYS A 917 -48.70 1.76 -15.28
N ALA A 918 -47.82 1.11 -14.51
CA ALA A 918 -46.40 1.48 -14.48
C ALA A 918 -45.71 1.30 -15.83
N LEU A 919 -46.01 0.20 -16.52
CA LEU A 919 -45.48 -0.06 -17.85
C LEU A 919 -46.09 0.88 -18.89
N ALA A 920 -47.40 1.12 -18.84
CA ALA A 920 -48.06 2.05 -19.75
C ALA A 920 -47.46 3.47 -19.65
N ALA A 921 -47.31 3.98 -18.42
CA ALA A 921 -46.67 5.28 -18.19
C ALA A 921 -45.22 5.35 -18.70
N PHE A 922 -44.47 4.24 -18.60
CA PHE A 922 -43.12 4.14 -19.17
C PHE A 922 -43.13 4.14 -20.69
N ALA A 923 -43.98 3.31 -21.32
CA ALA A 923 -44.07 3.20 -22.77
C ALA A 923 -44.57 4.50 -23.41
N GLU A 924 -45.60 5.15 -22.83
CA GLU A 924 -46.11 6.44 -23.30
C GLU A 924 -45.03 7.52 -23.23
N TRP A 925 -44.26 7.57 -22.14
CA TRP A 925 -43.13 8.50 -22.01
C TRP A 925 -42.06 8.25 -23.08
N ALA A 926 -41.62 7.00 -23.24
CA ALA A 926 -40.60 6.64 -24.23
C ALA A 926 -41.08 6.95 -25.67
N GLN A 927 -42.32 6.56 -26.01
CA GLN A 927 -42.92 6.89 -27.31
C GLN A 927 -43.03 8.39 -27.56
N SER A 928 -43.36 9.18 -26.53
CA SER A 928 -43.45 10.64 -26.66
C SER A 928 -42.10 11.30 -26.99
N ILE A 929 -40.99 10.68 -26.56
CA ILE A 929 -39.64 11.13 -26.90
C ILE A 929 -39.29 10.68 -28.32
N PHE A 930 -39.54 9.41 -28.64
CA PHE A 930 -39.20 8.82 -29.94
C PHE A 930 -39.98 9.45 -31.10
N SER A 931 -41.21 9.92 -30.86
CA SER A 931 -42.02 10.60 -31.88
C SER A 931 -41.47 11.97 -32.31
N GLN A 932 -40.56 12.56 -31.53
CA GLN A 932 -39.89 13.83 -31.85
C GLN A 932 -38.67 13.63 -32.77
N ALA A 933 -38.38 12.40 -33.20
CA ALA A 933 -37.13 12.08 -33.84
C ALA A 933 -36.97 12.65 -35.27
N PRO A 934 -35.84 13.32 -35.57
CA PRO A 934 -35.49 13.66 -36.95
C PRO A 934 -35.26 12.40 -37.80
N LYS A 935 -35.46 12.50 -39.13
CA LYS A 935 -35.29 11.38 -40.08
C LYS A 935 -33.94 10.66 -39.97
N LYS A 936 -32.87 11.36 -39.58
CA LYS A 936 -31.52 10.79 -39.49
C LYS A 936 -31.40 9.65 -38.47
N HIS A 937 -32.26 9.60 -37.45
CA HIS A 937 -32.28 8.55 -36.42
C HIS A 937 -33.38 7.50 -36.62
N ALA A 938 -34.05 7.49 -37.78
CA ALA A 938 -35.24 6.66 -38.01
C ALA A 938 -34.97 5.15 -37.78
N SER A 939 -33.78 4.66 -38.13
CA SER A 939 -33.42 3.24 -37.93
C SER A 939 -33.34 2.87 -36.44
N SER A 940 -32.61 3.65 -35.64
CA SER A 940 -32.44 3.40 -34.21
C SER A 940 -33.77 3.56 -33.46
N ILE A 941 -34.60 4.53 -33.86
CA ILE A 941 -35.94 4.71 -33.30
C ILE A 941 -36.88 3.55 -33.66
N ALA A 942 -36.82 3.02 -34.88
CA ALA A 942 -37.60 1.85 -35.27
C ALA A 942 -37.23 0.61 -34.44
N GLU A 943 -35.94 0.40 -34.15
CA GLU A 943 -35.49 -0.68 -33.24
C GLU A 943 -36.10 -0.49 -31.84
N LEU A 944 -36.04 0.71 -31.27
CA LEU A 944 -36.59 1.00 -29.93
C LEU A 944 -38.13 0.88 -29.86
N ILE A 945 -38.84 1.22 -30.93
CA ILE A 945 -40.29 1.02 -31.02
C ILE A 945 -40.60 -0.50 -31.04
N SER A 946 -39.85 -1.28 -31.81
CA SER A 946 -39.99 -2.75 -31.82
C SER A 946 -39.71 -3.35 -30.44
N ASP A 947 -38.73 -2.83 -29.72
CA ASP A 947 -38.42 -3.25 -28.35
C ASP A 947 -39.55 -2.90 -27.36
N LEU A 948 -40.19 -1.74 -27.50
CA LEU A 948 -41.37 -1.38 -26.70
C LEU A 948 -42.57 -2.31 -26.97
N GLU A 949 -42.80 -2.68 -28.23
CA GLU A 949 -43.84 -3.64 -28.61
C GLU A 949 -43.55 -5.02 -28.01
N LEU A 950 -42.30 -5.48 -28.11
CA LEU A 950 -41.84 -6.75 -27.54
C LEU A 950 -42.03 -6.78 -26.01
N LEU A 951 -41.70 -5.67 -25.34
CA LEU A 951 -41.92 -5.51 -23.91
C LEU A 951 -43.42 -5.60 -23.54
N GLY A 952 -44.29 -4.99 -24.36
CA GLY A 952 -45.75 -5.09 -24.22
C GLY A 952 -46.26 -6.53 -24.33
N GLN A 953 -45.75 -7.28 -25.31
CA GLN A 953 -46.07 -8.71 -25.49
C GLN A 953 -45.61 -9.55 -24.30
N ALA A 954 -44.38 -9.34 -23.82
CA ALA A 954 -43.82 -10.07 -22.68
C ALA A 954 -44.64 -9.85 -21.40
N VAL A 955 -45.08 -8.61 -21.17
CA VAL A 955 -45.83 -8.26 -19.96
C VAL A 955 -47.28 -8.72 -20.01
N ALA A 956 -47.87 -8.87 -21.21
CA ALA A 956 -49.21 -9.44 -21.36
C ALA A 956 -49.33 -10.87 -20.77
N LEU A 957 -48.21 -11.60 -20.65
CA LEU A 957 -48.15 -12.90 -19.97
C LEU A 957 -48.47 -12.82 -18.47
N TYR A 958 -48.27 -11.67 -17.84
CA TYR A 958 -48.43 -11.45 -16.40
C TYR A 958 -49.75 -10.76 -16.01
N GLN A 959 -50.67 -10.57 -16.97
CA GLN A 959 -51.99 -9.99 -16.70
C GLN A 959 -52.98 -11.02 -16.10
N PRO A 960 -53.84 -10.63 -15.13
CA PRO A 960 -54.66 -11.56 -14.34
C PRO A 960 -55.54 -12.53 -15.13
N ALA A 961 -56.00 -12.17 -16.34
CA ALA A 961 -56.89 -12.97 -17.17
C ALA A 961 -56.22 -14.21 -17.80
N LYS A 962 -54.89 -14.33 -17.76
CA LYS A 962 -54.12 -15.44 -18.36
C LYS A 962 -53.29 -16.23 -17.34
N ILE A 963 -53.37 -15.92 -16.04
CA ILE A 963 -52.53 -16.55 -15.01
C ILE A 963 -53.14 -17.89 -14.58
N SER A 964 -52.74 -18.97 -15.25
CA SER A 964 -52.43 -20.20 -14.52
C SER A 964 -51.06 -19.98 -13.87
N ARG A 965 -50.93 -20.20 -12.55
CA ARG A 965 -49.64 -20.08 -11.82
C ARG A 965 -48.51 -20.95 -12.42
N ALA A 966 -48.83 -21.86 -13.33
CA ALA A 966 -47.88 -22.75 -14.02
C ALA A 966 -47.36 -22.24 -15.39
N ALA A 967 -47.79 -21.08 -15.90
CA ALA A 967 -47.63 -20.74 -17.33
C ALA A 967 -46.56 -19.69 -17.70
N VAL A 968 -45.89 -19.02 -16.75
CA VAL A 968 -44.89 -17.98 -17.12
C VAL A 968 -43.47 -18.40 -16.77
N ASP A 969 -42.61 -18.43 -17.79
CA ASP A 969 -41.23 -18.90 -17.67
C ASP A 969 -40.40 -17.99 -16.74
N PRO A 970 -39.74 -18.54 -15.70
CA PRO A 970 -39.00 -17.76 -14.72
C PRO A 970 -37.72 -17.10 -15.27
N ARG A 971 -37.33 -17.37 -16.53
CA ARG A 971 -36.20 -16.72 -17.19
C ARG A 971 -36.56 -15.34 -17.77
N ILE A 972 -37.84 -15.10 -18.08
CA ILE A 972 -38.34 -13.87 -18.71
C ILE A 972 -38.15 -12.59 -17.87
N PRO A 973 -38.38 -12.57 -16.54
CA PRO A 973 -38.29 -11.35 -15.73
C PRO A 973 -36.94 -10.63 -15.86
N ARG A 974 -35.84 -11.37 -15.96
CA ARG A 974 -34.51 -10.81 -16.12
C ARG A 974 -34.37 -10.06 -17.45
N LEU A 975 -34.83 -10.68 -18.54
CA LEU A 975 -34.83 -10.06 -19.87
C LEU A 975 -35.69 -8.79 -19.92
N ILE A 976 -36.87 -8.81 -19.28
CA ILE A 976 -37.74 -7.62 -19.13
C ILE A 976 -36.98 -6.48 -18.44
N LEU A 977 -36.28 -6.76 -17.33
CA LEU A 977 -35.52 -5.75 -16.60
C LEU A 977 -34.46 -5.08 -17.49
N TYR A 978 -33.65 -5.86 -18.22
CA TYR A 978 -32.60 -5.29 -19.08
C TYR A 978 -33.19 -4.54 -20.27
N LEU A 979 -34.26 -5.06 -20.89
CA LEU A 979 -34.91 -4.38 -22.01
C LEU A 979 -35.48 -3.02 -21.59
N ILE A 980 -36.13 -2.93 -20.42
CA ILE A 980 -36.55 -1.64 -19.84
C ILE A 980 -35.33 -0.73 -19.63
N GLY A 981 -34.22 -1.27 -19.12
CA GLY A 981 -32.98 -0.50 -18.91
C GLY A 981 -32.39 0.08 -20.20
N TYR A 982 -32.31 -0.72 -21.27
CA TYR A 982 -31.85 -0.26 -22.58
C TYR A 982 -32.78 0.77 -23.20
N ILE A 983 -34.10 0.57 -23.15
CA ILE A 983 -35.07 1.56 -23.66
C ILE A 983 -34.98 2.86 -22.86
N ALA A 984 -34.93 2.78 -21.52
CA ALA A 984 -34.89 3.96 -20.64
C ALA A 984 -33.62 4.80 -20.84
N SER A 985 -32.45 4.14 -20.86
CA SER A 985 -31.18 4.81 -21.12
C SER A 985 -31.11 5.39 -22.54
N SER A 986 -31.64 4.68 -23.54
CA SER A 986 -31.73 5.19 -24.92
C SER A 986 -32.64 6.42 -25.02
N ALA A 987 -33.80 6.41 -24.36
CA ALA A 987 -34.69 7.56 -24.32
C ALA A 987 -34.01 8.78 -23.67
N HIS A 988 -33.27 8.60 -22.56
CA HIS A 988 -32.56 9.69 -21.90
C HIS A 988 -31.34 10.21 -22.67
N LEU A 989 -30.66 9.35 -23.45
CA LEU A 989 -29.64 9.78 -24.40
C LEU A 989 -30.29 10.54 -25.56
N PHE A 990 -31.45 10.11 -26.05
CA PHE A 990 -32.14 10.82 -27.12
C PHE A 990 -32.65 12.19 -26.70
N GLU A 991 -33.16 12.32 -25.46
CA GLU A 991 -33.49 13.65 -24.90
C GLU A 991 -32.25 14.56 -24.85
N GLN A 992 -31.05 14.00 -24.63
CA GLN A 992 -29.82 14.76 -24.69
C GLN A 992 -29.52 15.22 -26.13
N VAL A 993 -29.67 14.33 -27.11
CA VAL A 993 -29.52 14.66 -28.55
C VAL A 993 -30.44 15.80 -28.96
N LEU A 994 -31.73 15.73 -28.58
CA LEU A 994 -32.70 16.78 -28.89
C LEU A 994 -32.34 18.11 -28.21
N TRP A 995 -31.85 18.05 -26.98
CA TRP A 995 -31.47 19.23 -26.21
C TRP A 995 -30.18 19.89 -26.73
N SER A 996 -29.12 19.14 -26.99
CA SER A 996 -27.86 19.70 -27.53
C SER A 996 -28.02 20.21 -28.96
N ALA A 997 -28.89 19.60 -29.76
CA ALA A 997 -29.23 20.10 -31.10
C ALA A 997 -30.03 21.42 -31.09
N SER A 998 -30.79 21.70 -30.03
CA SER A 998 -31.62 22.91 -29.92
C SER A 998 -31.02 24.01 -29.04
N THR A 999 -29.93 23.72 -28.31
CA THR A 999 -29.28 24.64 -27.37
C THR A 999 -27.99 25.19 -27.95
N ARG A 1000 -27.95 26.50 -28.22
CA ARG A 1000 -26.79 27.19 -28.84
C ARG A 1000 -25.46 26.97 -28.12
N GLU A 1001 -25.46 26.91 -26.79
CA GLU A 1001 -24.24 26.71 -25.98
C GLU A 1001 -23.67 25.27 -26.05
N GLU A 1002 -24.40 24.31 -26.65
CA GLU A 1002 -24.06 22.88 -26.65
C GLU A 1002 -24.00 22.29 -28.07
N GLN A 1003 -24.04 23.13 -29.10
CA GLN A 1003 -24.10 22.73 -30.50
C GLN A 1003 -22.85 21.93 -30.93
N ASP A 1004 -21.69 22.22 -30.32
CA ASP A 1004 -20.43 21.51 -30.57
C ASP A 1004 -20.46 20.05 -30.06
N ASN A 1005 -21.34 19.74 -29.09
CA ASN A 1005 -21.50 18.38 -28.55
C ASN A 1005 -22.61 17.57 -29.26
N ALA A 1006 -23.44 18.22 -30.09
CA ALA A 1006 -24.63 17.59 -30.66
C ALA A 1006 -24.33 16.39 -31.57
N GLU A 1007 -23.21 16.43 -32.30
CA GLU A 1007 -22.78 15.30 -33.14
C GLU A 1007 -22.29 14.12 -32.30
N LEU A 1008 -21.52 14.38 -31.25
CA LEU A 1008 -21.04 13.36 -30.32
C LEU A 1008 -22.19 12.68 -29.56
N ASP A 1009 -23.17 13.48 -29.10
CA ASP A 1009 -24.35 12.96 -28.42
C ASP A 1009 -25.18 12.08 -29.36
N ALA A 1010 -25.36 12.51 -30.62
CA ALA A 1010 -26.05 11.75 -31.66
C ALA A 1010 -25.36 10.41 -31.95
N PHE A 1011 -24.02 10.45 -32.11
CA PHE A 1011 -23.22 9.26 -32.31
C PHE A 1011 -23.30 8.29 -31.12
N ALA A 1012 -23.21 8.80 -29.89
CA ALA A 1012 -23.34 7.99 -28.69
C ALA A 1012 -24.73 7.33 -28.60
N PHE A 1013 -25.81 8.06 -28.89
CA PHE A 1013 -27.16 7.49 -28.94
C PHE A 1013 -27.27 6.34 -29.96
N ASP A 1014 -26.87 6.57 -31.22
CA ASP A 1014 -26.98 5.56 -32.27
C ASP A 1014 -26.13 4.32 -31.95
N MET A 1015 -24.91 4.51 -31.44
CA MET A 1015 -24.05 3.40 -31.00
C MET A 1015 -24.65 2.61 -29.83
N TRP A 1016 -25.32 3.27 -28.88
CA TRP A 1016 -25.92 2.60 -27.73
C TRP A 1016 -27.07 1.69 -28.14
N VAL A 1017 -27.97 2.19 -29.00
CA VAL A 1017 -29.12 1.42 -29.51
C VAL A 1017 -28.64 0.19 -30.28
N HIS A 1018 -27.60 0.35 -31.09
CA HIS A 1018 -27.05 -0.73 -31.91
C HIS A 1018 -26.02 -1.61 -31.20
N SER A 1019 -25.82 -1.42 -29.89
CA SER A 1019 -24.88 -2.21 -29.11
C SER A 1019 -25.27 -3.69 -29.11
N GLY A 1020 -24.26 -4.56 -29.15
CA GLY A 1020 -24.49 -6.02 -29.20
C GLY A 1020 -25.29 -6.55 -28.01
N ALA A 1021 -25.12 -5.95 -26.83
CA ALA A 1021 -25.82 -6.36 -25.61
C ALA A 1021 -27.31 -5.97 -25.59
N ALA A 1022 -27.66 -4.80 -26.12
CA ALA A 1022 -29.06 -4.38 -26.30
C ALA A 1022 -29.77 -5.34 -27.28
N ARG A 1023 -29.19 -5.53 -28.47
CA ARG A 1023 -29.73 -6.44 -29.49
C ARG A 1023 -29.85 -7.88 -29.01
N ALA A 1024 -28.84 -8.40 -28.30
CA ALA A 1024 -28.89 -9.73 -27.74
C ALA A 1024 -30.05 -9.90 -26.75
N THR A 1025 -30.31 -8.89 -25.91
CA THR A 1025 -31.42 -8.90 -24.95
C THR A 1025 -32.78 -9.00 -25.67
N SER A 1026 -33.00 -8.16 -26.68
CA SER A 1026 -34.24 -8.17 -27.47
C SER A 1026 -34.43 -9.49 -28.23
N LEU A 1027 -33.36 -10.03 -28.84
CA LEU A 1027 -33.40 -11.31 -29.53
C LEU A 1027 -33.71 -12.46 -28.57
N SER A 1028 -33.06 -12.52 -27.42
CA SER A 1028 -33.33 -13.54 -26.41
C SER A 1028 -34.76 -13.46 -25.87
N LEU A 1029 -35.30 -12.27 -25.66
CA LEU A 1029 -36.70 -12.13 -25.23
C LEU A 1029 -37.66 -12.57 -26.32
N ARG A 1030 -37.41 -12.19 -27.58
CA ARG A 1030 -38.24 -12.60 -28.72
C ARG A 1030 -38.27 -14.12 -28.88
N ASP A 1031 -37.10 -14.75 -28.90
CA ASP A 1031 -36.97 -16.21 -28.95
C ASP A 1031 -37.74 -16.89 -27.81
N MET A 1032 -37.63 -16.36 -26.59
CA MET A 1032 -38.38 -16.87 -25.44
C MET A 1032 -39.89 -16.74 -25.58
N LEU A 1033 -40.41 -15.68 -26.21
CA LEU A 1033 -41.86 -15.49 -26.40
C LEU A 1033 -42.42 -16.34 -27.54
N GLU A 1034 -41.64 -16.55 -28.61
CA GLU A 1034 -42.04 -17.32 -29.80
C GLU A 1034 -42.03 -18.84 -29.55
N LYS A 1035 -41.19 -19.33 -28.63
CA LYS A 1035 -41.15 -20.75 -28.25
C LYS A 1035 -42.46 -21.21 -27.60
N SER A 1036 -42.87 -22.45 -27.92
CA SER A 1036 -43.98 -23.12 -27.23
C SER A 1036 -43.62 -23.46 -25.78
N ASP A 1037 -44.64 -23.64 -24.93
CA ASP A 1037 -44.43 -24.04 -23.52
C ASP A 1037 -43.67 -25.38 -23.39
N GLU A 1038 -43.91 -26.31 -24.31
CA GLU A 1038 -43.21 -27.60 -24.36
C GLU A 1038 -41.71 -27.42 -24.61
N VAL A 1039 -41.34 -26.57 -25.57
CA VAL A 1039 -39.95 -26.26 -25.89
C VAL A 1039 -39.28 -25.56 -24.71
N ARG A 1040 -39.93 -24.54 -24.14
CA ARG A 1040 -39.42 -23.83 -22.96
C ARG A 1040 -39.17 -24.77 -21.77
N SER A 1041 -40.12 -25.66 -21.48
CA SER A 1041 -40.03 -26.66 -20.42
C SER A 1041 -38.93 -27.69 -20.70
N GLY A 1042 -38.79 -28.13 -21.95
CA GLY A 1042 -37.72 -29.03 -22.39
C GLY A 1042 -36.33 -28.41 -22.20
N GLU A 1043 -36.13 -27.17 -22.65
CA GLU A 1043 -34.88 -26.42 -22.44
C GLU A 1043 -34.57 -26.24 -20.97
N ARG A 1044 -35.57 -25.92 -20.13
CA ARG A 1044 -35.37 -25.80 -18.68
C ARG A 1044 -34.85 -27.09 -18.06
N LYS A 1045 -35.40 -28.24 -18.46
CA LYS A 1045 -34.89 -29.56 -18.03
C LYS A 1045 -33.47 -29.79 -18.52
N LEU A 1046 -33.15 -29.40 -19.75
CA LEU A 1046 -31.79 -29.50 -20.29
C LEU A 1046 -30.80 -28.57 -19.57
N GLU A 1047 -31.20 -27.35 -19.21
CA GLU A 1047 -30.41 -26.42 -18.39
C GLU A 1047 -30.15 -27.01 -17.00
N GLU A 1048 -31.18 -27.59 -16.35
CA GLU A 1048 -31.00 -28.30 -15.08
C GLU A 1048 -30.03 -29.48 -15.22
N LEU A 1049 -30.13 -30.24 -16.31
CA LEU A 1049 -29.19 -31.33 -16.60
C LEU A 1049 -27.78 -30.82 -16.90
N LEU A 1050 -27.63 -29.71 -17.60
CA LEU A 1050 -26.36 -29.07 -17.93
C LEU A 1050 -25.65 -28.58 -16.67
N VAL A 1051 -26.39 -27.97 -15.74
CA VAL A 1051 -25.84 -27.41 -14.50
C VAL A 1051 -25.57 -28.49 -13.45
N TYR A 1052 -26.47 -29.47 -13.29
CA TYR A 1052 -26.42 -30.44 -12.19
C TYR A 1052 -25.97 -31.85 -12.58
N GLY A 1053 -25.82 -32.16 -13.88
CA GLY A 1053 -25.33 -33.45 -14.40
C GLY A 1053 -26.15 -34.66 -13.91
N HIS A 1054 -27.26 -34.98 -14.58
CA HIS A 1054 -28.15 -36.15 -14.33
C HIS A 1054 -28.53 -36.44 -12.85
N GLY A 1055 -29.77 -36.12 -12.48
CA GLY A 1055 -30.32 -36.45 -11.15
C GLY A 1055 -31.83 -36.57 -11.09
N GLY A 1056 -32.47 -37.28 -12.03
CA GLY A 1056 -33.90 -37.57 -11.96
C GLY A 1056 -34.33 -38.24 -10.64
N GLU A 1057 -33.46 -39.02 -10.01
CA GLU A 1057 -33.73 -39.62 -8.69
C GLU A 1057 -33.39 -38.72 -7.49
N ARG A 1058 -32.43 -37.80 -7.63
CA ARG A 1058 -31.94 -36.97 -6.49
C ARG A 1058 -32.82 -35.74 -6.26
N VAL A 1059 -33.33 -35.14 -7.34
CA VAL A 1059 -34.29 -34.03 -7.28
C VAL A 1059 -35.66 -34.52 -6.81
N ALA A 1060 -36.12 -35.69 -7.29
CA ALA A 1060 -37.36 -36.31 -6.82
C ALA A 1060 -37.32 -36.68 -5.32
N LYS A 1061 -36.17 -37.17 -4.81
CA LYS A 1061 -35.98 -37.45 -3.38
C LYS A 1061 -35.88 -36.20 -2.50
N LEU A 1062 -35.40 -35.08 -3.04
CA LEU A 1062 -35.33 -33.79 -2.32
C LEU A 1062 -36.70 -33.09 -2.27
N GLN A 1063 -37.49 -33.17 -3.34
CA GLN A 1063 -38.87 -32.66 -3.37
C GLN A 1063 -39.85 -33.47 -2.52
N ALA A 1064 -39.55 -34.75 -2.22
CA ALA A 1064 -40.36 -35.56 -1.31
C ALA A 1064 -40.00 -35.37 0.18
N LYS A 1065 -38.93 -34.63 0.49
CA LYS A 1065 -38.44 -34.37 1.86
C LYS A 1065 -38.64 -32.92 2.33
N LEU A 1066 -38.95 -32.00 1.41
CA LEU A 1066 -39.45 -30.65 1.67
C LEU A 1066 -40.97 -30.68 1.57
#